data_AF-A0AA97IFU1-F1
#
_entry.id   AF-A0AA97IFU1-F1
#
_cell.length_a   1.000
_cell.length_b   1.000
_cell.length_c   1.000
_cell.angle_alpha   90.00
_cell.angle_beta   90.00
_cell.angle_gamma   90.00
#
_symmetry.space_group_name_H-M   'P 1'
#
loop_
_entity.id
_entity.type
_entity.pdbx_description
1 polymer ?
#
loop_
_entity_poly.entity_id
_entity_poly.type
_entity_poly.pdbx_seq_one_letter_code
_entity_poly.pdbx_strand_id
1 'polypeptide(L)'
;MLPLPPENIGRSDFQSLASVPNQNIKADSSHIRYFSDLEPIGDPDATSLAKRKCRSPVQDQADHCSPANRELLGGKGMFLQRMKAAGLSVPPFQCVTTQVTNALEQHPLDSQRLEPYFPGIGNEPEAETSLANIRKRLNTLLPSEQTRRNSWLAGLANFIASDDFYDQVKDSEAARYIRDHGLSTSGPLIVRSSGINEDNFGDAQAGKYLSEVQGDEDILRTCLKVMASAYRPEVCSEGVPQPMALIIQECIHCLHGGVAMSFQSFDDDTLRVEFTHGQPRGVVAGQSGNTPHRIDIFRKEGADSYQYFPGTISSHYILRKNNNGYSETRIDDADAQSNDVEQKLTDDMIADLRAMVTELEKLLLCPVDVEFAINNQGRLFLLQVRPVTRLSGGLDFAMPIPEETLAIGEGVSEGYCTGPLWLAEESAAGSMPEGAIVVARHAQDWMLEPGFLKRAGGFVTATGGFNDHVAILMKQQRKTLMLAGDQFATLVARVGQKTTLACARFNGKPGAFIVAGDMTGKLVSHGSLSSAGSDVPPAKAIPSRDDLSLPKDACRQVASGFQWLTDQNARLLAFFATGGGLDCLANPVKLSMSPQRSKRLAETCDSVNRLVYGAQALLDGYGAFLQLPVKKSSDRVESLRHELPQLNNRFMMLKQTIHSGLERITLPMQAAEEEKASPVSFRQWVADCHQLQSSLQALNPMSAEQVRSVHELIFALHQRFVEALAPVSLASGQGRLSREGFVDYVDCAARGNLDEKAAIPSPYCKTLIEALRCRGTVITMDEAVIVNLQLGSHVSLIELLEHAEGGKGRTLRLTFSDQFYRADNAKNSGKFRRMWFLAQFLREIKLDENADPMKLSCNAVAGEMIVECSRIKLRQTMLYAFEKLIIVLRAMYNLDFRLRSRPIYEGGQWDFNVLAQRLDRDVATEADRFAFQHGLFLMSYQGNSGWHKTAAWRQLLSKHHQQFVDYAHRLCIYLLSLVSREESEQTAQEILMSDEMSEDTRRELLHHLLLLKPKIATRLIKQVYGSGSQYLLSSCLKVTD
;
A
#
# COMPACT_ATOMS: atom_id res chain seq x y z
N MET A 1 21.44 -21.94 -36.05
CA MET A 1 21.83 -22.65 -37.30
C MET A 1 21.83 -24.15 -37.00
N LEU A 2 21.38 -24.96 -37.96
CA LEU A 2 21.41 -26.44 -38.03
C LEU A 2 22.86 -26.96 -38.27
N PRO A 3 23.17 -28.28 -38.33
CA PRO A 3 22.34 -29.51 -38.51
C PRO A 3 22.54 -30.62 -37.42
N LEU A 4 21.72 -31.68 -37.23
CA LEU A 4 21.14 -32.74 -38.11
C LEU A 4 22.19 -33.71 -38.73
N PRO A 5 21.89 -34.99 -39.08
CA PRO A 5 20.66 -35.83 -38.99
C PRO A 5 20.97 -37.27 -38.42
N PRO A 6 20.37 -38.44 -38.80
CA PRO A 6 19.07 -38.76 -39.46
C PRO A 6 18.20 -39.90 -38.81
N GLU A 7 16.87 -39.86 -39.04
CA GLU A 7 15.97 -40.95 -39.56
C GLU A 7 15.82 -42.34 -38.82
N ASN A 8 14.76 -43.17 -38.95
CA ASN A 8 13.54 -43.16 -39.81
C ASN A 8 12.35 -43.98 -39.22
N ILE A 9 11.12 -43.48 -39.44
CA ILE A 9 9.88 -44.17 -39.91
C ILE A 9 9.60 -45.67 -39.57
N GLY A 10 8.53 -45.91 -38.78
CA GLY A 10 7.24 -46.45 -39.31
C GLY A 10 6.79 -47.91 -39.07
N ARG A 11 5.45 -48.07 -38.98
CA ARG A 11 4.59 -49.30 -39.10
C ARG A 11 4.75 -50.38 -38.00
N SER A 12 3.75 -50.70 -37.18
CA SER A 12 2.34 -51.16 -37.37
C SER A 12 2.20 -52.69 -37.36
N ASP A 13 1.09 -53.14 -36.75
CA ASP A 13 0.52 -54.51 -36.81
C ASP A 13 1.20 -55.59 -35.92
N PHE A 14 0.50 -56.53 -35.25
CA PHE A 14 -0.93 -56.87 -35.24
C PHE A 14 -1.35 -57.69 -33.98
N GLN A 15 -2.65 -57.66 -33.62
CA GLN A 15 -3.48 -58.67 -32.90
C GLN A 15 -3.00 -59.28 -31.55
N SER A 16 -3.85 -59.42 -30.51
CA SER A 16 -5.16 -60.12 -30.57
C SER A 16 -6.14 -59.79 -29.42
N LEU A 17 -7.44 -59.62 -29.78
CA LEU A 17 -8.67 -60.23 -29.21
C LEU A 17 -8.94 -60.22 -27.67
N ALA A 18 -10.15 -60.04 -27.11
CA ALA A 18 -11.51 -59.65 -27.56
C ALA A 18 -12.47 -59.67 -26.31
N SER A 19 -13.69 -59.08 -26.23
CA SER A 19 -14.33 -57.90 -26.86
C SER A 19 -15.80 -57.71 -26.36
N VAL A 20 -16.31 -56.45 -26.23
CA VAL A 20 -17.75 -56.04 -26.39
C VAL A 20 -18.74 -56.42 -25.25
N PRO A 21 -19.90 -55.72 -24.99
CA PRO A 21 -20.56 -54.55 -25.67
C PRO A 21 -20.67 -53.23 -24.83
N ASN A 22 -20.63 -52.02 -25.43
CA ASN A 22 -21.72 -51.16 -25.99
C ASN A 22 -22.76 -50.64 -24.95
N GLN A 23 -23.32 -49.42 -25.01
CA GLN A 23 -23.58 -48.54 -26.18
C GLN A 23 -23.87 -47.04 -25.80
N ASN A 24 -23.55 -46.11 -26.72
CA ASN A 24 -24.14 -44.77 -26.99
C ASN A 24 -24.71 -43.83 -25.89
N ILE A 25 -24.38 -42.52 -26.00
CA ILE A 25 -25.33 -41.41 -26.21
C ILE A 25 -24.59 -40.15 -26.74
N LYS A 26 -25.29 -39.30 -27.51
CA LYS A 26 -24.83 -38.02 -28.07
C LYS A 26 -25.67 -36.85 -27.52
N ALA A 27 -25.05 -35.68 -27.44
CA ALA A 27 -25.63 -34.34 -27.67
C ALA A 27 -26.73 -33.77 -26.72
N ASP A 28 -26.29 -32.83 -25.87
CA ASP A 28 -26.58 -31.38 -25.97
C ASP A 28 -27.89 -30.76 -25.40
N SER A 29 -27.73 -29.51 -24.92
CA SER A 29 -28.69 -28.42 -24.69
C SER A 29 -29.54 -28.30 -23.39
N SER A 30 -29.54 -27.05 -22.87
CA SER A 30 -30.64 -26.27 -22.24
C SER A 30 -30.73 -26.08 -20.70
N HIS A 31 -30.70 -24.78 -20.33
CA HIS A 31 -31.33 -24.01 -19.23
C HIS A 31 -31.77 -24.71 -17.92
N ILE A 32 -31.24 -24.34 -16.74
CA ILE A 32 -31.61 -23.15 -15.90
C ILE A 32 -33.11 -23.08 -15.53
N ARG A 33 -33.44 -23.27 -14.23
CA ARG A 33 -34.24 -22.33 -13.41
C ARG A 33 -34.32 -22.70 -11.90
N TYR A 34 -34.03 -21.69 -11.08
CA TYR A 34 -34.53 -21.36 -9.73
C TYR A 34 -35.49 -22.30 -8.98
N PHE A 35 -35.28 -22.41 -7.65
CA PHE A 35 -36.37 -22.28 -6.66
C PHE A 35 -35.91 -21.59 -5.37
N SER A 36 -36.84 -20.93 -4.70
CA SER A 36 -36.69 -20.14 -3.47
C SER A 36 -37.71 -20.59 -2.42
N ASP A 37 -37.35 -20.44 -1.14
CA ASP A 37 -38.17 -20.29 0.08
C ASP A 37 -39.42 -21.17 0.29
N LEU A 38 -39.46 -21.88 1.43
CA LEU A 38 -40.54 -21.82 2.46
C LEU A 38 -40.32 -22.85 3.60
N GLU A 39 -40.45 -22.40 4.84
CA GLU A 39 -40.62 -23.22 6.06
C GLU A 39 -42.13 -23.55 6.30
N PRO A 40 -42.57 -24.07 7.48
CA PRO A 40 -42.27 -25.38 8.06
C PRO A 40 -43.55 -26.15 8.46
N ILE A 41 -43.49 -27.48 8.62
CA ILE A 41 -44.46 -28.26 9.41
C ILE A 41 -43.72 -29.37 10.16
N GLY A 42 -43.97 -29.52 11.47
CA GLY A 42 -43.46 -30.63 12.28
C GLY A 42 -44.58 -31.51 12.83
N ASP A 43 -44.20 -32.62 13.46
CA ASP A 43 -45.04 -33.33 14.44
C ASP A 43 -44.13 -34.12 15.41
N PRO A 44 -44.48 -34.31 16.69
CA PRO A 44 -43.63 -34.96 17.70
C PRO A 44 -44.02 -36.44 17.96
N ASP A 45 -43.49 -36.99 19.05
CA ASP A 45 -43.86 -38.26 19.70
C ASP A 45 -43.55 -39.59 18.97
N ALA A 46 -42.50 -40.27 19.44
CA ALA A 46 -42.66 -41.61 20.02
C ALA A 46 -41.44 -41.99 20.89
N THR A 47 -41.60 -42.01 22.21
CA THR A 47 -40.66 -42.68 23.12
C THR A 47 -41.10 -44.11 23.40
N SER A 48 -40.16 -45.07 23.46
CA SER A 48 -39.92 -45.88 24.68
C SER A 48 -39.15 -47.21 24.45
N LEU A 49 -38.25 -47.53 25.40
CA LEU A 49 -37.87 -48.86 25.92
C LEU A 49 -37.25 -49.92 24.96
N ALA A 50 -36.18 -50.68 25.31
CA ALA A 50 -35.28 -50.66 26.46
C ALA A 50 -34.01 -51.53 26.22
N LYS A 51 -32.88 -51.22 26.92
CA LYS A 51 -31.84 -52.10 27.54
C LYS A 51 -31.47 -53.42 26.82
N ARG A 52 -30.22 -53.91 26.65
CA ARG A 52 -28.82 -53.66 27.13
C ARG A 52 -27.96 -54.77 26.43
N LYS A 53 -26.63 -54.74 26.20
CA LYS A 53 -25.48 -53.87 26.52
C LYS A 53 -24.48 -53.88 25.32
N CYS A 54 -23.70 -52.82 25.11
CA CYS A 54 -22.25 -52.86 24.84
C CYS A 54 -21.67 -51.43 24.98
N ARG A 55 -20.40 -51.28 25.38
CA ARG A 55 -19.72 -49.98 25.46
C ARG A 55 -18.97 -49.71 24.15
N SER A 56 -19.17 -48.53 23.58
CA SER A 56 -18.37 -47.96 22.50
C SER A 56 -18.09 -46.49 22.84
N PRO A 57 -16.94 -45.92 22.41
CA PRO A 57 -16.65 -44.50 22.62
C PRO A 57 -17.60 -43.66 21.76
N VAL A 58 -18.09 -42.55 22.31
CA VAL A 58 -18.95 -41.62 21.57
C VAL A 58 -18.07 -40.66 20.77
N GLN A 59 -18.14 -40.78 19.45
CA GLN A 59 -17.88 -39.66 18.56
C GLN A 59 -18.98 -38.61 18.77
N ASP A 60 -18.59 -37.36 18.96
CA ASP A 60 -19.42 -36.24 18.53
C ASP A 60 -18.71 -35.54 17.37
N GLN A 61 -19.33 -35.65 16.19
CA GLN A 61 -19.08 -34.79 15.04
C GLN A 61 -20.41 -34.14 14.67
N ALA A 62 -20.56 -32.86 14.95
CA ALA A 62 -21.27 -31.93 14.07
C ALA A 62 -20.94 -30.47 14.45
N ASP A 63 -20.67 -29.69 13.40
CA ASP A 63 -20.81 -28.24 13.28
C ASP A 63 -19.86 -27.26 14.01
N HIS A 64 -19.46 -26.27 13.19
CA HIS A 64 -18.70 -25.04 13.46
C HIS A 64 -17.18 -25.15 13.67
N CYS A 65 -16.44 -24.75 12.63
CA CYS A 65 -15.12 -24.13 12.73
C CYS A 65 -15.11 -23.11 13.88
N SER A 66 -14.14 -23.16 14.80
CA SER A 66 -14.20 -22.29 15.98
C SER A 66 -12.85 -21.87 16.59
N PRO A 67 -12.78 -20.65 17.15
CA PRO A 67 -11.74 -20.18 18.08
C PRO A 67 -11.45 -21.09 19.29
N ALA A 68 -12.23 -22.15 19.53
CA ALA A 68 -12.13 -23.01 20.70
C ALA A 68 -10.72 -23.60 20.92
N ASN A 69 -9.99 -23.98 19.86
CA ASN A 69 -8.61 -24.48 19.99
C ASN A 69 -7.66 -23.40 20.56
N ARG A 70 -7.77 -22.15 20.09
CA ARG A 70 -6.93 -21.04 20.55
C ARG A 70 -7.32 -20.55 21.95
N GLU A 71 -8.61 -20.60 22.28
CA GLU A 71 -9.14 -20.33 23.63
C GLU A 71 -8.72 -21.42 24.64
N LEU A 72 -8.57 -22.67 24.20
CA LEU A 72 -8.18 -23.80 25.05
C LEU A 72 -6.66 -23.95 25.22
N LEU A 73 -5.88 -23.69 24.17
CA LEU A 73 -4.44 -24.00 24.10
C LEU A 73 -3.54 -22.76 24.08
N GLY A 74 -4.10 -21.56 23.89
CA GLY A 74 -3.35 -20.34 23.58
C GLY A 74 -2.70 -20.38 22.19
N GLY A 75 -2.07 -19.27 21.79
CA GLY A 75 -1.47 -19.12 20.46
C GLY A 75 -0.34 -20.11 20.18
N LYS A 76 0.66 -20.21 21.06
CA LYS A 76 1.79 -21.13 20.89
C LYS A 76 1.34 -22.60 20.88
N GLY A 77 0.44 -22.98 21.78
CA GLY A 77 -0.07 -24.35 21.90
C GLY A 77 -0.82 -24.80 20.64
N MET A 78 -1.67 -23.91 20.12
CA MET A 78 -2.36 -24.09 18.83
C MET A 78 -1.36 -24.26 17.67
N PHE A 79 -0.33 -23.41 17.56
CA PHE A 79 0.67 -23.53 16.49
C PHE A 79 1.55 -24.78 16.61
N LEU A 80 2.00 -25.16 17.81
CA LEU A 80 2.72 -26.42 18.04
C LEU A 80 1.88 -27.63 17.62
N GLN A 81 0.58 -27.64 17.94
CA GLN A 81 -0.33 -28.70 17.52
C GLN A 81 -0.51 -28.73 15.99
N ARG A 82 -0.64 -27.57 15.33
CA ARG A 82 -0.68 -27.48 13.85
C ARG A 82 0.62 -28.01 13.21
N MET A 83 1.78 -27.63 13.72
CA MET A 83 3.08 -28.13 13.22
C MET A 83 3.21 -29.66 13.39
N LYS A 84 2.82 -30.19 14.55
CA LYS A 84 2.81 -31.64 14.83
C LYS A 84 1.84 -32.39 13.91
N ALA A 85 0.65 -31.85 13.67
CA ALA A 85 -0.35 -32.42 12.77
C ALA A 85 0.09 -32.41 11.29
N ALA A 86 0.87 -31.40 10.90
CA ALA A 86 1.52 -31.31 9.59
C ALA A 86 2.75 -32.23 9.43
N GLY A 87 3.14 -32.98 10.47
CA GLY A 87 4.30 -33.88 10.45
C GLY A 87 5.66 -33.18 10.54
N LEU A 88 5.69 -31.89 10.90
CA LEU A 88 6.94 -31.14 11.03
C LEU A 88 7.73 -31.57 12.28
N SER A 89 9.05 -31.44 12.24
CA SER A 89 9.96 -31.86 13.30
C SER A 89 9.88 -30.89 14.50
N VAL A 90 8.96 -31.16 15.43
CA VAL A 90 8.83 -30.43 16.71
C VAL A 90 9.28 -31.31 17.88
N PRO A 91 9.93 -30.77 18.93
CA PRO A 91 10.22 -31.52 20.15
C PRO A 91 8.91 -32.01 20.81
N PRO A 92 8.88 -33.19 21.47
CA PRO A 92 7.71 -33.66 22.20
C PRO A 92 7.20 -32.64 23.23
N PHE A 93 5.89 -32.48 23.30
CA PHE A 93 5.23 -31.52 24.19
C PHE A 93 3.85 -31.99 24.65
N GLN A 94 3.40 -31.44 25.78
CA GLN A 94 2.05 -31.49 26.32
C GLN A 94 1.53 -30.04 26.46
N CYS A 95 0.29 -29.79 26.04
CA CYS A 95 -0.41 -28.54 26.36
C CYS A 95 -1.21 -28.71 27.65
N VAL A 96 -0.92 -27.89 28.66
CA VAL A 96 -1.75 -27.68 29.85
C VAL A 96 -2.78 -26.63 29.47
N THR A 97 -4.04 -27.05 29.30
CA THR A 97 -5.09 -26.19 28.75
C THR A 97 -5.51 -25.08 29.72
N THR A 98 -6.17 -24.04 29.19
CA THR A 98 -6.79 -22.97 30.00
C THR A 98 -7.81 -23.50 31.00
N GLN A 99 -8.44 -24.67 30.73
CA GLN A 99 -9.32 -25.34 31.68
C GLN A 99 -8.55 -25.87 32.91
N VAL A 100 -7.36 -26.44 32.72
CA VAL A 100 -6.52 -26.98 33.80
C VAL A 100 -5.94 -25.84 34.66
N THR A 101 -5.46 -24.76 34.04
CA THR A 101 -4.97 -23.60 34.81
C THR A 101 -6.11 -22.85 35.50
N ASN A 102 -7.29 -22.72 34.86
CA ASN A 102 -8.48 -22.21 35.53
C ASN A 102 -8.91 -23.09 36.73
N ALA A 103 -8.76 -24.41 36.66
CA ALA A 103 -9.04 -25.30 37.80
C ALA A 103 -8.07 -25.07 38.98
N LEU A 104 -6.79 -24.74 38.72
CA LEU A 104 -5.86 -24.28 39.76
C LEU A 104 -6.27 -22.92 40.33
N GLU A 105 -6.70 -21.97 39.49
CA GLU A 105 -7.15 -20.64 39.93
C GLU A 105 -8.45 -20.68 40.75
N GLN A 106 -9.31 -21.65 40.50
CA GLN A 106 -10.57 -21.87 41.23
C GLN A 106 -10.39 -22.69 42.53
N HIS A 107 -9.20 -23.22 42.79
CA HIS A 107 -8.93 -23.98 44.01
C HIS A 107 -9.21 -23.11 45.26
N PRO A 108 -9.94 -23.61 46.26
CA PRO A 108 -10.13 -22.91 47.53
C PRO A 108 -8.78 -22.68 48.23
N LEU A 109 -8.60 -21.50 48.83
CA LEU A 109 -7.37 -21.09 49.50
C LEU A 109 -7.63 -20.71 50.95
N ASP A 110 -6.63 -21.00 51.79
CA ASP A 110 -6.57 -20.56 53.17
C ASP A 110 -6.32 -19.04 53.24
N SER A 111 -7.32 -18.30 53.74
CA SER A 111 -7.27 -16.84 53.85
C SER A 111 -6.13 -16.34 54.72
N GLN A 112 -5.66 -17.14 55.70
CA GLN A 112 -4.55 -16.76 56.58
C GLN A 112 -3.21 -16.75 55.83
N ARG A 113 -3.04 -17.62 54.83
CA ARG A 113 -1.84 -17.67 53.97
C ARG A 113 -1.78 -16.55 52.93
N LEU A 114 -2.89 -15.85 52.70
CA LEU A 114 -2.98 -14.75 51.74
C LEU A 114 -2.63 -13.38 52.35
N GLU A 115 -2.75 -13.23 53.67
CA GLU A 115 -2.52 -11.94 54.36
C GLU A 115 -1.13 -11.30 54.10
N PRO A 116 -0.01 -12.05 54.05
CA PRO A 116 1.32 -11.49 53.74
C PRO A 116 1.44 -10.91 52.32
N TYR A 117 0.63 -11.41 51.38
CA TYR A 117 0.65 -11.02 49.96
C TYR A 117 -0.45 -9.99 49.63
N PHE A 118 -1.53 -9.97 50.42
CA PHE A 118 -2.70 -9.12 50.25
C PHE A 118 -3.11 -8.47 51.58
N PRO A 119 -2.40 -7.43 52.05
CA PRO A 119 -2.72 -6.76 53.30
C PRO A 119 -4.18 -6.27 53.34
N GLY A 120 -4.90 -6.68 54.39
CA GLY A 120 -6.32 -6.36 54.59
C GLY A 120 -7.33 -7.29 53.92
N ILE A 121 -6.91 -8.43 53.33
CA ILE A 121 -7.85 -9.42 52.76
C ILE A 121 -8.69 -10.16 53.82
N GLY A 122 -8.19 -10.27 55.05
CA GLY A 122 -8.81 -11.06 56.14
C GLY A 122 -10.09 -10.51 56.77
N ASN A 123 -10.65 -9.40 56.28
CA ASN A 123 -11.96 -8.87 56.72
C ASN A 123 -13.14 -9.52 55.96
N GLU A 124 -12.88 -10.56 55.18
CA GLU A 124 -13.78 -11.17 54.20
C GLU A 124 -14.07 -12.64 54.56
N PRO A 125 -15.25 -13.19 54.23
CA PRO A 125 -15.61 -14.56 54.59
C PRO A 125 -14.72 -15.61 53.91
N GLU A 126 -14.24 -16.56 54.72
CA GLU A 126 -13.29 -17.63 54.34
C GLU A 126 -13.79 -18.55 53.20
N ALA A 127 -15.10 -18.60 52.96
CA ALA A 127 -15.72 -19.53 52.01
C ALA A 127 -15.58 -19.14 50.52
N GLU A 128 -15.02 -17.97 50.19
CA GLU A 128 -14.93 -17.47 48.79
C GLU A 128 -13.51 -17.16 48.31
N THR A 129 -12.45 -17.50 49.06
CA THR A 129 -11.09 -17.06 48.71
C THR A 129 -10.42 -17.99 47.68
N SER A 130 -10.31 -17.55 46.42
CA SER A 130 -9.62 -18.22 45.31
C SER A 130 -8.93 -17.19 44.39
N LEU A 131 -7.95 -17.61 43.58
CA LEU A 131 -7.27 -16.69 42.65
C LEU A 131 -8.26 -16.08 41.64
N ALA A 132 -9.22 -16.88 41.16
CA ALA A 132 -10.27 -16.43 40.25
C ALA A 132 -11.11 -15.29 40.86
N ASN A 133 -11.45 -15.39 42.15
CA ASN A 133 -12.19 -14.35 42.85
C ASN A 133 -11.33 -13.11 43.16
N ILE A 134 -10.04 -13.28 43.47
CA ILE A 134 -9.09 -12.17 43.60
C ILE A 134 -8.93 -11.42 42.27
N ARG A 135 -8.79 -12.12 41.13
CA ARG A 135 -8.79 -11.52 39.78
C ARG A 135 -10.07 -10.74 39.52
N LYS A 136 -11.24 -11.32 39.83
CA LYS A 136 -12.54 -10.66 39.62
C LYS A 136 -12.61 -9.33 40.39
N ARG A 137 -12.13 -9.31 41.65
CA ARG A 137 -12.03 -8.11 42.48
C ARG A 137 -11.06 -7.07 41.89
N LEU A 138 -9.87 -7.48 41.43
CA LEU A 138 -8.89 -6.59 40.78
C LEU A 138 -9.45 -5.88 39.53
N ASN A 139 -10.32 -6.53 38.76
CA ASN A 139 -11.00 -5.93 37.61
C ASN A 139 -12.17 -4.99 37.99
N THR A 140 -12.56 -4.92 39.28
CA THR A 140 -13.59 -3.99 39.79
C THR A 140 -13.04 -2.77 40.54
N LEU A 141 -11.73 -2.72 40.80
CA LEU A 141 -11.10 -1.57 41.47
C LEU A 141 -11.18 -0.31 40.60
N LEU A 142 -11.39 0.85 41.23
CA LEU A 142 -11.51 2.12 40.52
C LEU A 142 -10.15 2.60 39.98
N PRO A 143 -10.11 3.41 38.91
CA PRO A 143 -8.86 4.01 38.41
C PRO A 143 -8.08 4.81 39.46
N SER A 144 -8.76 5.37 40.47
CA SER A 144 -8.14 6.05 41.60
C SER A 144 -7.37 5.13 42.57
N GLU A 145 -7.58 3.82 42.51
CA GLU A 145 -6.92 2.82 43.36
C GLU A 145 -5.71 2.16 42.68
N GLN A 146 -5.14 2.77 41.63
CA GLN A 146 -4.11 2.13 40.80
C GLN A 146 -2.87 1.66 41.59
N THR A 147 -2.46 2.36 42.64
CA THR A 147 -1.38 1.92 43.56
C THR A 147 -1.73 0.61 44.26
N ARG A 148 -2.98 0.48 44.75
CA ARG A 148 -3.49 -0.73 45.40
C ARG A 148 -3.61 -1.88 44.40
N ARG A 149 -4.12 -1.60 43.19
CA ARG A 149 -4.22 -2.56 42.08
C ARG A 149 -2.85 -3.14 41.73
N ASN A 150 -1.84 -2.29 41.55
CA ASN A 150 -0.48 -2.73 41.21
C ASN A 150 0.18 -3.52 42.37
N SER A 151 -0.02 -3.08 43.62
CA SER A 151 0.46 -3.81 44.81
C SER A 151 -0.16 -5.21 44.91
N TRP A 152 -1.48 -5.34 44.71
CA TRP A 152 -2.15 -6.64 44.74
C TRP A 152 -1.81 -7.52 43.53
N LEU A 153 -1.52 -6.95 42.35
CA LEU A 153 -0.99 -7.70 41.20
C LEU A 153 0.40 -8.29 41.48
N ALA A 154 1.31 -7.50 42.05
CA ALA A 154 2.61 -7.98 42.50
C ALA A 154 2.48 -9.06 43.60
N GLY A 155 1.56 -8.85 44.57
CA GLY A 155 1.22 -9.85 45.59
C GLY A 155 0.73 -11.16 45.00
N LEU A 156 -0.13 -11.10 43.97
CA LEU A 156 -0.67 -12.26 43.25
C LEU A 156 0.41 -13.02 42.47
N ALA A 157 1.28 -12.32 41.75
CA ALA A 157 2.42 -12.94 41.07
C ALA A 157 3.35 -13.64 42.08
N ASN A 158 3.69 -12.97 43.19
CA ASN A 158 4.56 -13.52 44.23
C ASN A 158 3.93 -14.74 44.94
N PHE A 159 2.63 -14.67 45.25
CA PHE A 159 1.91 -15.78 45.89
C PHE A 159 1.82 -17.02 45.00
N ILE A 160 1.48 -16.84 43.71
CA ILE A 160 1.39 -17.97 42.77
C ILE A 160 2.74 -18.68 42.62
N ALA A 161 3.85 -17.95 42.68
CA ALA A 161 5.19 -18.50 42.58
C ALA A 161 5.75 -19.08 43.89
N SER A 162 5.04 -18.96 45.03
CA SER A 162 5.56 -19.33 46.35
C SER A 162 5.24 -20.76 46.79
N ASP A 163 5.94 -21.21 47.85
CA ASP A 163 5.66 -22.47 48.53
C ASP A 163 4.23 -22.51 49.11
N ASP A 164 3.69 -21.38 49.55
CA ASP A 164 2.37 -21.30 50.18
C ASP A 164 1.24 -21.71 49.22
N PHE A 165 1.32 -21.28 47.95
CA PHE A 165 0.35 -21.69 46.93
C PHE A 165 0.59 -23.11 46.47
N TYR A 166 1.86 -23.49 46.21
CA TYR A 166 2.24 -24.85 45.84
C TYR A 166 1.69 -25.89 46.83
N ASP A 167 1.88 -25.67 48.13
CA ASP A 167 1.44 -26.61 49.17
C ASP A 167 -0.09 -26.74 49.27
N GLN A 168 -0.84 -25.73 48.82
CA GLN A 168 -2.30 -25.77 48.78
C GLN A 168 -2.85 -26.51 47.55
N VAL A 169 -2.17 -26.43 46.40
CA VAL A 169 -2.68 -27.00 45.13
C VAL A 169 -2.01 -28.30 44.68
N LYS A 170 -0.89 -28.71 45.29
CA LYS A 170 -0.08 -29.87 44.85
C LYS A 170 -0.83 -31.20 44.76
N ASP A 171 -1.88 -31.40 45.56
CA ASP A 171 -2.66 -32.65 45.61
C ASP A 171 -3.95 -32.59 44.76
N SER A 172 -4.22 -31.45 44.12
CA SER A 172 -5.37 -31.25 43.24
C SER A 172 -5.35 -32.16 41.99
N GLU A 173 -6.51 -32.31 41.35
CA GLU A 173 -6.61 -33.06 40.08
C GLU A 173 -5.82 -32.40 38.95
N ALA A 174 -5.85 -31.06 38.86
CA ALA A 174 -5.06 -30.30 37.90
C ALA A 174 -3.54 -30.49 38.10
N ALA A 175 -3.07 -30.49 39.36
CA ALA A 175 -1.67 -30.78 39.68
C ALA A 175 -1.27 -32.23 39.32
N ARG A 176 -2.17 -33.20 39.49
CA ARG A 176 -1.93 -34.59 39.04
C ARG A 176 -1.86 -34.69 37.52
N TYR A 177 -2.76 -34.02 36.78
CA TYR A 177 -2.73 -33.95 35.32
C TYR A 177 -1.43 -33.33 34.77
N ILE A 178 -0.92 -32.27 35.41
CA ILE A 178 0.34 -31.61 35.03
C ILE A 178 1.56 -32.54 35.20
N ARG A 179 1.54 -33.43 36.20
CA ARG A 179 2.62 -34.40 36.42
C ARG A 179 2.52 -35.63 35.50
N ASP A 180 1.31 -36.00 35.07
CA ASP A 180 1.08 -37.08 34.10
C ASP A 180 1.28 -36.59 32.65
N HIS A 181 2.39 -35.90 32.39
CA HIS A 181 2.64 -35.19 31.12
C HIS A 181 3.06 -36.11 29.96
N GLY A 182 3.38 -37.38 30.22
CA GLY A 182 3.72 -38.37 29.19
C GLY A 182 4.99 -38.11 28.38
N LEU A 183 5.87 -37.22 28.86
CA LEU A 183 7.19 -36.92 28.26
C LEU A 183 8.31 -37.64 29.03
N SER A 184 9.54 -37.62 28.50
CA SER A 184 10.69 -38.22 29.17
C SER A 184 10.95 -37.60 30.55
N THR A 185 10.81 -38.39 31.62
CA THR A 185 11.12 -38.00 33.00
C THR A 185 12.62 -37.95 33.33
N SER A 186 13.47 -38.25 32.35
CA SER A 186 14.94 -38.26 32.49
C SER A 186 15.64 -37.15 31.73
N GLY A 187 14.92 -36.48 30.82
CA GLY A 187 15.41 -35.39 29.99
C GLY A 187 15.06 -34.01 30.56
N PRO A 188 15.75 -32.95 30.12
CA PRO A 188 15.38 -31.57 30.43
C PRO A 188 14.04 -31.18 29.81
N LEU A 189 13.16 -30.54 30.60
CA LEU A 189 11.90 -29.96 30.14
C LEU A 189 11.94 -28.42 30.26
N ILE A 190 11.20 -27.72 29.40
CA ILE A 190 10.91 -26.29 29.50
C ILE A 190 9.40 -26.09 29.61
N VAL A 191 8.97 -25.21 30.50
CA VAL A 191 7.60 -24.72 30.55
C VAL A 191 7.52 -23.37 29.86
N ARG A 192 6.66 -23.25 28.86
CA ARG A 192 6.40 -22.01 28.12
C ARG A 192 4.98 -21.52 28.37
N SER A 193 4.83 -20.21 28.46
CA SER A 193 3.55 -19.49 28.44
C SER A 193 2.84 -19.63 27.08
N SER A 194 1.52 -19.72 27.06
CA SER A 194 0.68 -19.74 25.86
C SER A 194 -0.60 -18.94 26.09
N GLY A 195 -0.53 -17.61 25.87
CA GLY A 195 -1.69 -16.71 25.96
C GLY A 195 -2.61 -16.80 24.74
N ILE A 196 -3.91 -16.53 24.92
CA ILE A 196 -4.90 -16.50 23.81
C ILE A 196 -4.52 -15.43 22.77
N ASN A 197 -4.03 -14.28 23.23
CA ASN A 197 -3.60 -13.16 22.37
C ASN A 197 -2.09 -13.16 22.05
N GLU A 198 -1.34 -14.15 22.56
CA GLU A 198 0.08 -14.31 22.27
C GLU A 198 0.26 -14.91 20.87
N ASP A 199 1.24 -14.44 20.10
CA ASP A 199 1.41 -14.85 18.69
C ASP A 199 0.10 -14.75 17.88
N ASN A 200 -0.55 -13.60 17.91
CA ASN A 200 -1.70 -13.30 17.06
C ASN A 200 -1.25 -12.63 15.75
N PHE A 201 -2.12 -12.67 14.73
CA PHE A 201 -1.93 -11.88 13.52
C PHE A 201 -1.92 -10.39 13.89
N GLY A 202 -0.83 -9.68 13.57
CA GLY A 202 -0.63 -8.27 13.90
C GLY A 202 -0.17 -7.94 15.33
N ASP A 203 -0.14 -8.90 16.28
CA ASP A 203 0.40 -8.71 17.63
C ASP A 203 1.06 -10.00 18.17
N ALA A 204 2.37 -9.96 18.40
CA ALA A 204 3.13 -11.14 18.84
C ALA A 204 3.29 -11.23 20.36
N GLN A 205 3.10 -10.14 21.10
CA GLN A 205 3.38 -10.05 22.55
C GLN A 205 4.75 -10.62 22.99
N ALA A 206 5.77 -10.46 22.14
CA ALA A 206 7.10 -11.05 22.34
C ALA A 206 7.75 -10.60 23.68
N GLY A 207 8.38 -11.53 24.40
CA GLY A 207 9.03 -11.27 25.70
C GLY A 207 8.08 -10.93 26.87
N LYS A 208 6.77 -10.87 26.67
CA LYS A 208 5.80 -10.42 27.70
C LYS A 208 5.66 -11.39 28.88
N TYR A 209 5.79 -12.69 28.62
CA TYR A 209 5.60 -13.77 29.60
C TYR A 209 6.87 -14.61 29.76
N LEU A 210 6.97 -15.36 30.86
CA LEU A 210 8.15 -16.19 31.15
C LEU A 210 8.14 -17.50 30.35
N SER A 211 9.33 -18.06 30.11
CA SER A 211 9.54 -19.47 29.76
C SER A 211 10.73 -19.98 30.58
N GLU A 212 10.56 -21.09 31.29
CA GLU A 212 11.45 -21.51 32.37
C GLU A 212 11.84 -22.99 32.21
N VAL A 213 13.14 -23.30 32.26
CA VAL A 213 13.62 -24.70 32.25
C VAL A 213 13.40 -25.34 33.62
N GLN A 214 12.92 -26.58 33.63
CA GLN A 214 12.71 -27.33 34.85
C GLN A 214 14.05 -27.75 35.48
N GLY A 215 14.25 -27.35 36.74
CA GLY A 215 15.29 -27.90 37.61
C GLY A 215 14.94 -29.31 38.14
N ASP A 216 15.55 -29.72 39.25
CA ASP A 216 15.22 -30.98 39.95
C ASP A 216 13.93 -30.87 40.80
N GLU A 217 13.25 -29.72 40.76
CA GLU A 217 11.94 -29.49 41.40
C GLU A 217 10.78 -30.18 40.66
N ASP A 218 9.66 -30.38 41.37
CA ASP A 218 8.38 -30.76 40.76
C ASP A 218 8.01 -29.80 39.62
N ILE A 219 7.70 -30.36 38.44
CA ILE A 219 7.30 -29.62 37.23
C ILE A 219 6.15 -28.63 37.51
N LEU A 220 5.26 -28.94 38.44
CA LEU A 220 4.20 -28.03 38.89
C LEU A 220 4.76 -26.67 39.35
N ARG A 221 5.89 -26.63 40.06
CA ARG A 221 6.52 -25.37 40.53
C ARG A 221 6.96 -24.51 39.35
N THR A 222 7.49 -25.13 38.30
CA THR A 222 7.88 -24.44 37.06
C THR A 222 6.64 -23.91 36.32
N CYS A 223 5.57 -24.70 36.25
CA CYS A 223 4.27 -24.24 35.72
C CYS A 223 3.70 -23.05 36.51
N LEU A 224 3.79 -23.07 37.84
CA LEU A 224 3.34 -21.98 38.70
C LEU A 224 4.19 -20.71 38.52
N LYS A 225 5.52 -20.82 38.45
CA LYS A 225 6.44 -19.70 38.12
C LYS A 225 6.10 -19.05 36.78
N VAL A 226 5.79 -19.85 35.75
CA VAL A 226 5.38 -19.32 34.43
C VAL A 226 3.98 -18.71 34.47
N MET A 227 3.01 -19.31 35.18
CA MET A 227 1.66 -18.77 35.36
C MET A 227 1.67 -17.43 36.11
N ALA A 228 2.50 -17.30 37.15
CA ALA A 228 2.71 -16.06 37.90
C ALA A 228 3.14 -14.89 37.01
N SER A 229 3.92 -15.14 35.95
CA SER A 229 4.42 -14.11 35.04
C SER A 229 3.32 -13.30 34.34
N ALA A 230 2.10 -13.85 34.24
CA ALA A 230 0.94 -13.18 33.66
C ALA A 230 0.32 -12.10 34.58
N TYR A 231 0.58 -12.15 35.89
CA TYR A 231 0.00 -11.23 36.88
C TYR A 231 0.94 -10.08 37.27
N ARG A 232 2.11 -9.96 36.62
CA ARG A 232 3.04 -8.84 36.82
C ARG A 232 2.36 -7.51 36.47
N PRO A 233 2.49 -6.44 37.29
CA PRO A 233 1.80 -5.17 37.05
C PRO A 233 2.02 -4.57 35.66
N GLU A 234 3.22 -4.74 35.10
CA GLU A 234 3.65 -4.24 33.80
C GLU A 234 2.94 -4.96 32.64
N VAL A 235 2.56 -6.22 32.86
CA VAL A 235 1.84 -7.09 31.92
C VAL A 235 0.33 -6.83 31.93
N CYS A 236 -0.20 -6.33 33.06
CA CYS A 236 -1.63 -6.11 33.32
C CYS A 236 -2.11 -4.65 33.09
N SER A 237 -1.44 -3.90 32.21
CA SER A 237 -1.75 -2.49 31.93
C SER A 237 -3.21 -2.27 31.47
N GLU A 238 -3.75 -3.16 30.63
CA GLU A 238 -5.11 -3.07 30.05
C GLU A 238 -6.18 -3.86 30.84
N GLY A 239 -5.80 -4.54 31.93
CA GLY A 239 -6.69 -5.42 32.68
C GLY A 239 -5.93 -6.60 33.29
N VAL A 240 -6.57 -7.40 34.15
CA VAL A 240 -5.97 -8.67 34.59
C VAL A 240 -6.30 -9.77 33.57
N PRO A 241 -5.31 -10.52 33.06
CA PRO A 241 -5.55 -11.51 32.00
C PRO A 241 -6.43 -12.69 32.44
N GLN A 242 -7.06 -13.30 31.45
CA GLN A 242 -7.76 -14.59 31.56
C GLN A 242 -6.76 -15.73 31.88
N PRO A 243 -7.23 -16.91 32.33
CA PRO A 243 -6.37 -18.06 32.55
C PRO A 243 -5.55 -18.39 31.31
N MET A 244 -4.23 -18.51 31.49
CA MET A 244 -3.27 -18.75 30.42
C MET A 244 -3.02 -20.26 30.28
N ALA A 245 -2.88 -20.77 29.05
CA ALA A 245 -2.43 -22.13 28.82
C ALA A 245 -0.90 -22.21 28.99
N LEU A 246 -0.39 -23.40 29.31
CA LEU A 246 1.06 -23.64 29.42
C LEU A 246 1.45 -24.78 28.47
N ILE A 247 2.70 -24.79 28.04
CA ILE A 247 3.28 -25.86 27.23
C ILE A 247 4.43 -26.44 28.03
N ILE A 248 4.41 -27.75 28.29
CA ILE A 248 5.56 -28.49 28.80
C ILE A 248 6.20 -29.16 27.58
N GLN A 249 7.47 -28.88 27.30
CA GLN A 249 8.17 -29.33 26.09
C GLN A 249 9.55 -29.89 26.42
N GLU A 250 9.98 -30.94 25.73
CA GLU A 250 11.34 -31.47 25.85
C GLU A 250 12.38 -30.49 25.26
N CYS A 251 13.43 -30.19 26.03
CA CYS A 251 14.51 -29.33 25.56
C CYS A 251 15.45 -30.09 24.61
N ILE A 252 15.96 -29.39 23.60
CA ILE A 252 16.97 -29.91 22.69
C ILE A 252 18.37 -29.50 23.17
N HIS A 253 19.34 -30.41 23.12
CA HIS A 253 20.75 -30.05 23.22
C HIS A 253 21.21 -29.51 21.86
N CYS A 254 21.31 -28.19 21.76
CA CYS A 254 21.53 -27.46 20.53
C CYS A 254 23.03 -27.31 20.21
N LEU A 255 23.40 -27.68 18.98
CA LEU A 255 24.63 -27.26 18.32
C LEU A 255 24.49 -25.80 17.87
N HIS A 256 23.35 -25.48 17.23
CA HIS A 256 22.95 -24.12 16.87
C HIS A 256 21.50 -23.86 17.28
N GLY A 257 21.21 -22.60 17.57
CA GLY A 257 19.87 -22.11 17.85
C GLY A 257 19.68 -20.73 17.24
N GLY A 258 18.46 -20.41 16.84
CA GLY A 258 18.21 -19.16 16.13
C GLY A 258 16.75 -18.89 15.80
N VAL A 259 16.56 -17.85 14.98
CA VAL A 259 15.29 -17.42 14.43
C VAL A 259 15.36 -17.33 12.91
N ALA A 260 14.29 -17.72 12.22
CA ALA A 260 14.16 -17.60 10.78
C ALA A 260 12.89 -16.80 10.44
N MET A 261 13.05 -15.64 9.83
CA MET A 261 11.95 -14.80 9.35
C MET A 261 11.84 -14.96 7.83
N SER A 262 10.65 -15.33 7.35
CA SER A 262 10.50 -15.86 5.99
C SER A 262 10.43 -14.78 4.89
N PHE A 263 10.20 -13.52 5.26
CA PHE A 263 10.27 -12.34 4.40
C PHE A 263 11.00 -11.22 5.15
N GLN A 264 11.81 -10.40 4.46
CA GLN A 264 12.42 -9.19 5.05
C GLN A 264 11.55 -7.94 4.86
N SER A 265 10.88 -7.80 3.72
CA SER A 265 10.04 -6.65 3.37
C SER A 265 8.84 -7.08 2.54
N PHE A 266 7.85 -6.21 2.34
CA PHE A 266 6.68 -6.52 1.50
C PHE A 266 7.03 -6.86 0.04
N ASP A 267 8.17 -6.37 -0.47
CA ASP A 267 8.61 -6.55 -1.86
C ASP A 267 9.74 -7.59 -2.04
N ASP A 268 10.11 -8.32 -0.97
CA ASP A 268 11.35 -9.11 -0.94
C ASP A 268 11.13 -10.52 -0.38
N ASP A 269 11.27 -11.52 -1.25
CA ASP A 269 11.13 -12.96 -0.99
C ASP A 269 12.39 -13.60 -0.35
N THR A 270 13.15 -12.80 0.40
CA THR A 270 14.36 -13.21 1.11
C THR A 270 14.01 -13.76 2.49
N LEU A 271 14.39 -15.02 2.73
CA LEU A 271 14.31 -15.68 4.04
C LEU A 271 15.59 -15.36 4.81
N ARG A 272 15.47 -14.69 5.96
CA ARG A 272 16.58 -14.33 6.83
C ARG A 272 16.66 -15.27 8.03
N VAL A 273 17.79 -15.97 8.16
CA VAL A 273 18.15 -16.79 9.33
C VAL A 273 19.14 -16.02 10.19
N GLU A 274 18.85 -15.87 11.48
CA GLU A 274 19.79 -15.36 12.49
C GLU A 274 20.06 -16.45 13.52
N PHE A 275 21.33 -16.80 13.75
CA PHE A 275 21.70 -17.94 14.59
C PHE A 275 22.97 -17.71 15.41
N THR A 276 23.15 -18.56 16.43
CA THR A 276 24.33 -18.68 17.29
C THR A 276 24.67 -20.16 17.50
N HIS A 277 25.89 -20.47 17.95
CA HIS A 277 26.18 -21.75 18.60
C HIS A 277 25.44 -21.85 19.94
N GLY A 278 25.03 -23.07 20.32
CA GLY A 278 24.28 -23.33 21.54
C GLY A 278 22.78 -23.02 21.41
N GLN A 279 22.16 -22.57 22.50
CA GLN A 279 20.72 -22.39 22.65
C GLN A 279 20.18 -21.13 21.94
N PRO A 280 18.95 -21.16 21.39
CA PRO A 280 18.34 -20.03 20.67
C PRO A 280 18.24 -18.74 21.48
N ARG A 281 18.20 -18.83 22.81
CA ARG A 281 18.17 -17.69 23.73
C ARG A 281 19.28 -16.65 23.46
N GLY A 282 20.46 -17.09 22.99
CA GLY A 282 21.56 -16.20 22.64
C GLY A 282 21.29 -15.26 21.44
N VAL A 283 20.24 -15.53 20.66
CA VAL A 283 19.71 -14.68 19.59
C VAL A 283 18.37 -14.05 20.01
N VAL A 284 17.41 -14.88 20.44
CA VAL A 284 16.02 -14.48 20.69
C VAL A 284 15.90 -13.32 21.68
N ALA A 285 16.74 -13.30 22.73
CA ALA A 285 16.66 -12.30 23.78
C ALA A 285 17.08 -10.87 23.36
N GLY A 286 17.99 -10.71 22.38
CA GLY A 286 18.46 -9.40 21.89
C GLY A 286 19.28 -8.54 22.88
N GLN A 287 19.40 -8.96 24.14
CA GLN A 287 19.93 -8.13 25.24
C GLN A 287 21.40 -8.41 25.60
N SER A 288 21.96 -9.56 25.21
CA SER A 288 23.32 -9.99 25.59
C SER A 288 24.46 -9.25 24.88
N GLY A 289 24.17 -8.19 24.11
CA GLY A 289 25.16 -7.44 23.32
C GLY A 289 25.74 -8.19 22.11
N ASN A 290 25.18 -9.35 21.77
CA ASN A 290 25.56 -10.11 20.59
C ASN A 290 24.95 -9.50 19.31
N THR A 291 25.67 -9.65 18.20
CA THR A 291 25.11 -9.54 16.85
C THR A 291 25.10 -10.96 16.26
N PRO A 292 23.94 -11.58 15.97
CA PRO A 292 23.86 -12.95 15.48
C PRO A 292 24.62 -13.18 14.15
N HIS A 293 24.98 -14.43 13.87
CA HIS A 293 25.34 -14.81 12.50
C HIS A 293 24.10 -14.76 11.62
N ARG A 294 24.20 -14.18 10.42
CA ARG A 294 23.06 -13.96 9.52
C ARG A 294 23.25 -14.68 8.19
N ILE A 295 22.23 -15.38 7.72
CA ILE A 295 22.16 -15.94 6.37
C ILE A 295 20.90 -15.41 5.70
N ASP A 296 21.07 -14.72 4.57
CA ASP A 296 19.98 -14.26 3.73
C ASP A 296 19.85 -15.20 2.52
N ILE A 297 18.75 -15.94 2.43
CA ILE A 297 18.46 -16.91 1.35
C ILE A 297 17.54 -16.24 0.32
N PHE A 298 18.05 -16.04 -0.90
CA PHE A 298 17.34 -15.41 -2.01
C PHE A 298 16.55 -16.48 -2.80
N ARG A 299 15.23 -16.52 -2.60
CA ARG A 299 14.36 -17.61 -3.08
C ARG A 299 13.80 -17.36 -4.49
N LYS A 300 14.67 -17.20 -5.49
CA LYS A 300 14.28 -16.87 -6.89
C LYS A 300 14.05 -18.11 -7.75
N GLU A 301 13.15 -18.01 -8.73
CA GLU A 301 12.97 -19.06 -9.73
C GLU A 301 14.28 -19.38 -10.49
N GLY A 302 14.72 -20.64 -10.42
CA GLY A 302 15.78 -21.19 -11.26
C GLY A 302 17.12 -21.45 -10.56
N ALA A 303 17.45 -20.73 -9.48
CA ALA A 303 18.60 -21.04 -8.62
C ALA A 303 18.50 -20.29 -7.29
N ASP A 304 18.43 -21.03 -6.18
CA ASP A 304 18.59 -20.44 -4.85
C ASP A 304 20.06 -20.10 -4.62
N SER A 305 20.30 -18.95 -4.01
CA SER A 305 21.62 -18.56 -3.49
C SER A 305 21.43 -17.92 -2.11
N TYR A 306 22.47 -17.98 -1.28
CA TYR A 306 22.45 -17.33 0.02
C TYR A 306 23.70 -16.49 0.24
N GLN A 307 23.58 -15.47 1.09
CA GLN A 307 24.70 -14.66 1.55
C GLN A 307 24.85 -14.80 3.07
N TYR A 308 26.04 -15.23 3.50
CA TYR A 308 26.42 -15.31 4.90
C TYR A 308 27.10 -14.02 5.36
N PHE A 309 26.68 -13.52 6.52
CA PHE A 309 27.28 -12.40 7.23
C PHE A 309 27.70 -12.89 8.62
N PRO A 310 29.00 -12.79 8.98
CA PRO A 310 29.47 -13.19 10.31
C PRO A 310 28.91 -12.23 11.37
N GLY A 311 28.44 -12.81 12.48
CA GLY A 311 28.04 -12.07 13.66
C GLY A 311 29.22 -11.79 14.60
N THR A 312 28.93 -11.02 15.65
CA THR A 312 29.80 -10.81 16.80
C THR A 312 29.14 -11.46 18.01
N ILE A 313 29.49 -12.72 18.27
CA ILE A 313 29.05 -13.44 19.47
C ILE A 313 30.13 -13.25 20.54
N SER A 314 29.72 -12.78 21.71
CA SER A 314 30.59 -12.56 22.88
C SER A 314 30.30 -13.55 24.00
N SER A 315 29.10 -14.12 23.97
CA SER A 315 28.64 -15.13 24.90
C SER A 315 27.48 -15.90 24.27
N HIS A 316 27.35 -17.18 24.61
CA HIS A 316 26.27 -18.04 24.16
C HIS A 316 25.61 -18.73 25.36
N TYR A 317 24.52 -19.45 25.11
CA TYR A 317 23.82 -20.22 26.15
C TYR A 317 23.95 -21.71 25.85
N ILE A 318 24.21 -22.54 26.86
CA ILE A 318 24.12 -23.99 26.75
C ILE A 318 23.14 -24.56 27.76
N LEU A 319 22.53 -25.70 27.44
CA LEU A 319 21.73 -26.46 28.38
C LEU A 319 22.65 -27.39 29.16
N ARG A 320 22.84 -27.11 30.46
CA ARG A 320 23.73 -27.87 31.35
C ARG A 320 22.93 -28.51 32.47
N LYS A 321 23.32 -29.72 32.87
CA LYS A 321 22.86 -30.35 34.12
C LYS A 321 23.76 -29.90 35.27
N ASN A 322 23.14 -29.34 36.31
CA ASN A 322 23.74 -28.86 37.54
C ASN A 322 23.19 -29.70 38.73
N ASN A 323 23.58 -29.36 39.96
CA ASN A 323 23.12 -30.05 41.18
C ASN A 323 21.63 -29.82 41.53
N ASN A 324 20.98 -28.88 40.82
CA ASN A 324 19.58 -28.50 41.00
C ASN A 324 18.79 -28.74 39.69
N GLY A 325 19.20 -29.74 38.90
CA GLY A 325 18.58 -30.13 37.62
C GLY A 325 19.17 -29.40 36.43
N TYR A 326 18.36 -29.17 35.40
CA TYR A 326 18.83 -28.53 34.18
C TYR A 326 18.58 -27.03 34.21
N SER A 327 19.52 -26.27 33.64
CA SER A 327 19.33 -24.85 33.36
C SER A 327 20.08 -24.42 32.11
N GLU A 328 19.58 -23.37 31.47
CA GLU A 328 20.40 -22.63 30.51
C GLU A 328 21.48 -21.85 31.25
N THR A 329 22.73 -22.10 30.91
CA THR A 329 23.90 -21.44 31.49
C THR A 329 24.54 -20.58 30.41
N ARG A 330 24.74 -19.30 30.69
CA ARG A 330 25.53 -18.40 29.83
C ARG A 330 27.01 -18.78 29.92
N ILE A 331 27.69 -18.84 28.78
CA ILE A 331 29.13 -19.02 28.65
C ILE A 331 29.65 -17.82 27.87
N ASP A 332 30.62 -17.10 28.42
CA ASP A 332 31.33 -16.05 27.70
C ASP A 332 32.39 -16.70 26.79
N ASP A 333 32.43 -16.30 25.51
CA ASP A 333 33.24 -16.99 24.49
C ASP A 333 34.76 -16.81 24.71
N ALA A 334 35.17 -15.87 25.58
CA ALA A 334 36.55 -15.74 26.03
C ALA A 334 37.02 -16.91 26.93
N ASP A 335 36.09 -17.55 27.64
CA ASP A 335 36.35 -18.74 28.49
C ASP A 335 36.12 -20.06 27.74
N ALA A 336 35.53 -20.00 26.53
CA ALA A 336 35.37 -21.15 25.66
C ALA A 336 36.74 -21.57 25.10
N GLN A 337 37.41 -22.50 25.79
CA GLN A 337 38.60 -23.17 25.27
C GLN A 337 38.34 -23.65 23.84
N SER A 338 39.20 -23.21 22.92
CA SER A 338 39.07 -23.38 21.47
C SER A 338 38.79 -24.84 21.09
N ASN A 339 37.53 -25.14 20.85
CA ASN A 339 37.07 -26.37 20.21
C ASN A 339 36.50 -25.98 18.85
N ASP A 340 36.78 -26.78 17.83
CA ASP A 340 36.29 -26.63 16.45
C ASP A 340 34.77 -26.89 16.35
N VAL A 341 33.97 -26.04 16.99
CA VAL A 341 32.55 -25.93 16.68
C VAL A 341 32.46 -25.21 15.35
N GLU A 342 31.99 -25.91 14.31
CA GLU A 342 31.77 -25.34 12.99
C GLU A 342 30.80 -24.15 13.12
N GLN A 343 31.31 -22.92 13.00
CA GLN A 343 30.55 -21.69 13.30
C GLN A 343 29.47 -21.36 12.26
N LYS A 344 29.21 -22.26 11.30
CA LYS A 344 28.34 -22.05 10.15
C LYS A 344 27.40 -23.24 10.00
N LEU A 345 26.16 -22.93 9.64
CA LEU A 345 25.22 -23.95 9.18
C LEU A 345 25.73 -24.56 7.87
N THR A 346 25.61 -25.88 7.73
CA THR A 346 25.93 -26.59 6.48
C THR A 346 24.85 -26.35 5.43
N ASP A 347 25.17 -26.59 4.15
CA ASP A 347 24.20 -26.44 3.05
C ASP A 347 22.93 -27.30 3.27
N ASP A 348 23.06 -28.49 3.85
CA ASP A 348 21.94 -29.37 4.20
C ASP A 348 21.05 -28.74 5.29
N MET A 349 21.64 -28.16 6.35
CA MET A 349 20.88 -27.45 7.40
C MET A 349 20.13 -26.24 6.84
N ILE A 350 20.75 -25.52 5.90
CA ILE A 350 20.15 -24.36 5.21
C ILE A 350 18.99 -24.83 4.31
N ALA A 351 19.16 -25.95 3.61
CA ALA A 351 18.12 -26.54 2.76
C ALA A 351 16.91 -27.03 3.59
N ASP A 352 17.14 -27.66 4.73
CA ASP A 352 16.10 -28.11 5.68
C ASP A 352 15.35 -26.92 6.31
N LEU A 353 16.07 -25.86 6.72
CA LEU A 353 15.46 -24.61 7.21
C LEU A 353 14.53 -24.02 6.15
N ARG A 354 15.02 -23.85 4.91
CA ARG A 354 14.22 -23.33 3.79
C ARG A 354 12.99 -24.20 3.53
N ALA A 355 13.12 -25.53 3.57
CA ALA A 355 12.02 -26.46 3.33
C ALA A 355 10.93 -26.34 4.41
N MET A 356 11.30 -26.42 5.70
CA MET A 356 10.32 -26.33 6.79
C MET A 356 9.69 -24.94 6.90
N VAL A 357 10.44 -23.85 6.69
CA VAL A 357 9.86 -22.49 6.64
C VAL A 357 8.85 -22.35 5.48
N THR A 358 9.11 -22.96 4.32
CA THR A 358 8.18 -22.93 3.18
C THR A 358 6.88 -23.71 3.45
N GLU A 359 6.97 -24.86 4.15
CA GLU A 359 5.75 -25.58 4.58
C GLU A 359 5.00 -24.84 5.70
N LEU A 360 5.68 -24.09 6.57
CA LEU A 360 5.04 -23.20 7.54
C LEU A 360 4.29 -22.02 6.89
N GLU A 361 4.89 -21.38 5.88
CA GLU A 361 4.23 -20.34 5.07
C GLU A 361 2.94 -20.89 4.44
N LYS A 362 2.98 -22.10 3.89
CA LYS A 362 1.82 -22.80 3.32
C LYS A 362 0.79 -23.20 4.38
N LEU A 363 1.22 -23.63 5.57
CA LEU A 363 0.34 -24.04 6.67
C LEU A 363 -0.44 -22.87 7.28
N LEU A 364 0.17 -21.68 7.36
CA LEU A 364 -0.44 -20.47 7.94
C LEU A 364 -1.00 -19.49 6.89
N LEU A 365 -0.62 -19.67 5.62
CA LEU A 365 -0.90 -18.80 4.49
C LEU A 365 -0.46 -17.35 4.73
N CYS A 366 0.72 -17.15 5.31
CA CYS A 366 1.31 -15.85 5.60
C CYS A 366 2.85 -15.96 5.76
N PRO A 367 3.61 -14.84 5.79
CA PRO A 367 4.99 -14.83 6.23
C PRO A 367 5.11 -15.29 7.69
N VAL A 368 6.16 -16.05 8.00
CA VAL A 368 6.37 -16.65 9.32
C VAL A 368 7.66 -16.20 9.98
N ASP A 369 7.63 -16.12 11.30
CA ASP A 369 8.77 -15.97 12.20
C ASP A 369 8.87 -17.26 13.04
N VAL A 370 10.06 -17.88 13.05
CA VAL A 370 10.26 -19.28 13.46
C VAL A 370 11.46 -19.38 14.40
N GLU A 371 11.24 -19.80 15.64
CA GLU A 371 12.33 -20.21 16.54
C GLU A 371 12.74 -21.66 16.23
N PHE A 372 14.03 -21.92 16.05
CA PHE A 372 14.54 -23.24 15.70
C PHE A 372 15.77 -23.66 16.50
N ALA A 373 15.97 -24.97 16.59
CA ALA A 373 17.14 -25.62 17.17
C ALA A 373 17.69 -26.68 16.22
N ILE A 374 19.01 -26.74 16.08
CA ILE A 374 19.73 -27.81 15.39
C ILE A 374 20.51 -28.57 16.45
N ASN A 375 20.26 -29.87 16.59
CA ASN A 375 20.93 -30.69 17.60
C ASN A 375 22.37 -31.07 17.19
N ASN A 376 23.12 -31.70 18.10
CA ASN A 376 24.50 -32.18 17.84
C ASN A 376 24.63 -33.27 16.75
N GLN A 377 23.51 -33.73 16.16
CA GLN A 377 23.48 -34.66 15.02
C GLN A 377 23.13 -33.95 13.71
N GLY A 378 23.02 -32.61 13.72
CA GLY A 378 22.61 -31.78 12.59
C GLY A 378 21.10 -31.79 12.31
N ARG A 379 20.29 -32.46 13.14
CA ARG A 379 18.84 -32.53 12.95
C ARG A 379 18.15 -31.24 13.43
N LEU A 380 17.35 -30.67 12.54
CA LEU A 380 16.55 -29.47 12.78
C LEU A 380 15.23 -29.77 13.52
N PHE A 381 14.89 -28.89 14.45
CA PHE A 381 13.67 -28.88 15.25
C PHE A 381 13.06 -27.47 15.27
N LEU A 382 11.75 -27.39 15.05
CA LEU A 382 10.97 -26.16 15.18
C LEU A 382 10.48 -26.04 16.63
N LEU A 383 10.80 -24.92 17.29
CA LEU A 383 10.44 -24.69 18.69
C LEU A 383 9.15 -23.85 18.82
N GLN A 384 8.99 -22.86 17.93
CA GLN A 384 7.83 -21.98 17.88
C GLN A 384 7.68 -21.45 16.45
N VAL A 385 6.46 -21.17 16.03
CA VAL A 385 6.15 -20.41 14.81
C VAL A 385 5.07 -19.37 15.14
N ARG A 386 5.16 -18.20 14.51
CA ARG A 386 4.10 -17.19 14.51
C ARG A 386 4.02 -16.47 13.16
N PRO A 387 2.86 -15.86 12.82
CA PRO A 387 2.78 -14.91 11.72
C PRO A 387 3.70 -13.72 11.97
N VAL A 388 4.39 -13.23 10.93
CA VAL A 388 5.12 -11.95 11.04
C VAL A 388 4.09 -10.83 11.23
N THR A 389 4.25 -10.02 12.29
CA THR A 389 3.30 -8.95 12.60
C THR A 389 3.57 -7.66 11.82
N ARG A 390 4.81 -7.47 11.35
CA ARG A 390 5.22 -6.30 10.56
C ARG A 390 6.45 -6.59 9.71
N LEU A 391 6.39 -6.17 8.45
CA LEU A 391 7.51 -6.14 7.52
C LEU A 391 7.90 -4.68 7.22
N SER A 392 9.14 -4.52 6.76
CA SER A 392 9.66 -3.27 6.16
C SER A 392 9.13 -3.10 4.72
N GLY A 393 9.43 -1.98 4.07
CA GLY A 393 8.95 -1.63 2.73
C GLY A 393 7.67 -0.77 2.73
N GLY A 394 7.23 -0.27 3.89
CA GLY A 394 6.02 0.56 3.99
C GLY A 394 6.24 2.06 3.76
N LEU A 395 7.52 2.48 3.64
CA LEU A 395 7.93 3.87 3.60
C LEU A 395 9.04 4.05 2.54
N ASP A 396 8.73 4.72 1.43
CA ASP A 396 9.69 5.07 0.37
C ASP A 396 9.70 6.57 0.13
N PHE A 397 10.92 7.12 0.12
CA PHE A 397 11.19 8.52 -0.17
C PHE A 397 11.80 8.65 -1.58
N ALA A 398 11.16 9.44 -2.44
CA ALA A 398 11.64 9.80 -3.77
C ALA A 398 12.78 10.85 -3.70
N MET A 399 13.82 10.50 -2.95
CA MET A 399 15.10 11.19 -2.80
C MET A 399 16.19 10.16 -2.49
N PRO A 400 17.46 10.42 -2.85
CA PRO A 400 18.57 9.59 -2.40
C PRO A 400 18.81 9.77 -0.89
N ILE A 401 19.58 8.86 -0.30
CA ILE A 401 20.25 9.10 0.99
C ILE A 401 21.10 10.38 0.84
N PRO A 402 21.02 11.34 1.78
CA PRO A 402 21.85 12.55 1.74
C PRO A 402 23.36 12.23 1.75
N GLU A 403 24.17 13.03 1.08
CA GLU A 403 25.63 12.85 1.08
C GLU A 403 26.26 13.23 2.43
N GLU A 404 25.71 14.22 3.13
CA GLU A 404 26.21 14.72 4.42
C GLU A 404 25.55 14.00 5.62
N THR A 405 25.81 12.70 5.77
CA THR A 405 25.37 11.92 6.94
C THR A 405 26.37 11.96 8.11
N LEU A 406 25.86 11.96 9.34
CA LEU A 406 26.65 11.79 10.57
C LEU A 406 27.05 10.34 10.82
N ALA A 407 26.18 9.41 10.43
CA ALA A 407 26.41 7.96 10.41
C ALA A 407 25.44 7.30 9.41
N ILE A 408 25.85 6.15 8.88
CA ILE A 408 25.03 5.23 8.09
C ILE A 408 25.09 3.88 8.80
N GLY A 409 23.98 3.14 8.81
CA GLY A 409 23.88 1.83 9.45
C GLY A 409 22.89 0.92 8.72
N GLU A 410 22.54 -0.21 9.33
CA GLU A 410 21.47 -1.08 8.86
C GLU A 410 20.16 -0.78 9.61
N GLY A 411 19.05 -0.67 8.88
CA GLY A 411 17.73 -0.37 9.46
C GLY A 411 17.02 -1.63 9.95
N VAL A 412 16.69 -1.69 11.24
CA VAL A 412 15.96 -2.81 11.86
C VAL A 412 14.46 -2.54 11.94
N SER A 413 14.08 -1.29 12.21
CA SER A 413 12.69 -0.84 12.28
C SER A 413 12.51 0.47 11.51
N GLU A 414 11.61 0.47 10.54
CA GLU A 414 11.35 1.63 9.67
C GLU A 414 10.67 2.79 10.40
N GLY A 415 11.01 4.00 9.97
CA GLY A 415 10.47 5.25 10.47
C GLY A 415 11.45 6.40 10.30
N TYR A 416 11.05 7.57 10.78
CA TYR A 416 11.94 8.70 10.96
C TYR A 416 11.55 9.46 12.21
N CYS A 417 12.54 10.07 12.86
CA CYS A 417 12.34 10.92 14.03
C CYS A 417 13.43 11.98 14.09
N THR A 418 13.08 13.14 14.64
CA THR A 418 14.01 14.25 14.82
C THR A 418 14.07 14.65 16.30
N GLY A 419 15.26 14.65 16.88
CA GLY A 419 15.47 14.94 18.29
C GLY A 419 16.96 15.07 18.66
N PRO A 420 17.28 15.41 19.91
CA PRO A 420 18.65 15.35 20.40
C PRO A 420 19.13 13.90 20.48
N LEU A 421 20.38 13.64 20.09
CA LEU A 421 21.07 12.39 20.44
C LEU A 421 21.22 12.33 21.97
N TRP A 422 20.84 11.21 22.59
CA TRP A 422 20.91 11.02 24.04
C TRP A 422 21.55 9.67 24.36
N LEU A 423 22.64 9.67 25.14
CA LEU A 423 23.34 8.45 25.52
C LEU A 423 22.57 7.72 26.62
N ALA A 424 22.32 6.43 26.42
CA ALA A 424 21.68 5.56 27.39
C ALA A 424 22.64 5.19 28.53
N GLU A 425 22.36 5.69 29.73
CA GLU A 425 23.01 5.29 30.98
C GLU A 425 21.95 4.86 32.00
N GLU A 426 22.25 3.80 32.75
CA GLU A 426 21.32 3.12 33.67
C GLU A 426 20.76 4.05 34.78
N SER A 427 21.54 5.05 35.20
CA SER A 427 21.14 6.04 36.21
C SER A 427 20.29 7.21 35.69
N ALA A 428 20.04 7.31 34.38
CA ALA A 428 19.63 8.56 33.73
C ALA A 428 18.22 8.59 33.12
N ALA A 429 17.43 7.51 33.19
CA ALA A 429 16.11 7.40 32.53
C ALA A 429 15.13 8.56 32.83
N GLY A 430 15.19 9.17 34.02
CA GLY A 430 14.40 10.35 34.38
C GLY A 430 14.72 11.60 33.54
N SER A 431 15.96 11.77 33.10
CA SER A 431 16.47 13.02 32.50
C SER A 431 16.32 13.15 30.97
N MET A 432 15.91 12.09 30.27
CA MET A 432 15.84 12.06 28.81
C MET A 432 14.86 13.11 28.22
N PRO A 433 15.28 13.94 27.23
CA PRO A 433 14.36 14.83 26.52
C PRO A 433 13.25 14.07 25.78
N GLU A 434 12.08 14.68 25.64
CA GLU A 434 11.01 14.12 24.80
C GLU A 434 11.42 14.14 23.32
N GLY A 435 11.16 13.04 22.61
CA GLY A 435 11.58 12.85 21.22
C GLY A 435 13.07 12.53 21.02
N ALA A 436 13.84 12.31 22.09
CA ALA A 436 15.27 12.01 22.00
C ALA A 436 15.57 10.73 21.18
N ILE A 437 16.69 10.76 20.44
CA ILE A 437 17.22 9.61 19.72
C ILE A 437 18.20 8.90 20.66
N VAL A 438 17.81 7.74 21.17
CA VAL A 438 18.52 6.99 22.20
C VAL A 438 19.69 6.23 21.58
N VAL A 439 20.90 6.53 22.03
CA VAL A 439 22.16 5.92 21.59
C VAL A 439 22.62 4.96 22.70
N ALA A 440 22.67 3.66 22.43
CA ALA A 440 23.04 2.62 23.41
C ALA A 440 23.98 1.58 22.79
N ARG A 441 24.85 0.90 23.56
CA ARG A 441 25.71 -0.13 22.94
C ARG A 441 24.90 -1.32 22.43
N HIS A 442 23.95 -1.77 23.24
CA HIS A 442 22.90 -2.74 22.92
C HIS A 442 21.65 -2.35 23.72
N ALA A 443 20.52 -2.99 23.42
CA ALA A 443 19.28 -2.77 24.16
C ALA A 443 19.33 -3.38 25.58
N GLN A 444 18.57 -2.78 26.48
CA GLN A 444 18.46 -3.15 27.90
C GLN A 444 16.98 -3.26 28.30
N ASP A 445 16.65 -4.04 29.32
CA ASP A 445 15.26 -4.23 29.79
C ASP A 445 14.53 -2.90 30.04
N TRP A 446 15.16 -1.98 30.76
CA TRP A 446 14.59 -0.67 31.11
C TRP A 446 14.30 0.20 29.87
N MET A 447 14.97 -0.02 28.73
CA MET A 447 14.70 0.70 27.48
C MET A 447 13.37 0.26 26.84
N LEU A 448 12.87 -0.92 27.20
CA LEU A 448 11.62 -1.50 26.69
C LEU A 448 10.41 -1.12 27.55
N GLU A 449 10.63 -0.43 28.68
CA GLU A 449 9.55 0.04 29.55
C GLU A 449 8.61 1.01 28.81
N PRO A 450 7.26 0.86 28.93
CA PRO A 450 6.31 1.70 28.22
C PRO A 450 6.49 3.21 28.45
N GLY A 451 6.88 3.62 29.67
CA GLY A 451 7.14 5.02 30.02
C GLY A 451 8.38 5.59 29.32
N PHE A 452 9.43 4.78 29.16
CA PHE A 452 10.64 5.16 28.45
C PHE A 452 10.43 5.18 26.93
N LEU A 453 9.86 4.09 26.37
CA LEU A 453 9.49 3.99 24.95
C LEU A 453 8.60 5.15 24.49
N LYS A 454 7.64 5.59 25.33
CA LYS A 454 6.76 6.72 24.99
C LYS A 454 7.54 8.02 24.75
N ARG A 455 8.58 8.29 25.54
CA ARG A 455 9.41 9.52 25.44
C ARG A 455 10.47 9.46 24.36
N ALA A 456 11.02 8.28 24.07
CA ALA A 456 12.04 8.10 23.02
C ALA A 456 11.45 8.37 21.62
N GLY A 457 12.15 9.16 20.79
CA GLY A 457 11.81 9.37 19.38
C GLY A 457 12.23 8.20 18.49
N GLY A 458 13.39 7.62 18.77
CA GLY A 458 13.95 6.46 18.07
C GLY A 458 15.23 5.97 18.74
N PHE A 459 15.84 4.94 18.18
CA PHE A 459 16.92 4.18 18.80
C PHE A 459 18.08 3.92 17.82
N VAL A 460 19.28 3.90 18.36
CA VAL A 460 20.51 3.54 17.65
C VAL A 460 21.34 2.64 18.55
N THR A 461 21.66 1.43 18.09
CA THR A 461 22.55 0.53 18.84
C THR A 461 23.83 0.18 18.07
N ALA A 462 24.89 -0.16 18.79
CA ALA A 462 26.12 -0.66 18.16
C ALA A 462 25.94 -2.11 17.69
N THR A 463 25.25 -2.92 18.51
CA THR A 463 25.02 -4.36 18.32
C THR A 463 23.54 -4.71 18.55
N GLY A 464 23.11 -5.85 18.01
CA GLY A 464 21.74 -6.38 18.11
C GLY A 464 21.40 -7.29 16.92
N GLY A 465 20.24 -7.95 16.96
CA GLY A 465 19.69 -8.71 15.84
C GLY A 465 18.65 -7.93 15.03
N PHE A 466 18.20 -8.52 13.93
CA PHE A 466 17.09 -8.01 13.12
C PHE A 466 15.73 -8.61 13.51
N ASN A 467 15.75 -9.78 14.15
CA ASN A 467 14.57 -10.60 14.44
C ASN A 467 14.47 -11.00 15.94
N ASP A 468 15.28 -10.41 16.80
CA ASP A 468 15.19 -10.59 18.25
C ASP A 468 13.93 -9.90 18.85
N HIS A 469 13.66 -10.15 20.14
CA HIS A 469 12.53 -9.55 20.85
C HIS A 469 12.52 -8.02 20.82
N VAL A 470 13.69 -7.37 20.83
CA VAL A 470 13.81 -5.90 20.80
C VAL A 470 13.44 -5.38 19.42
N ALA A 471 14.00 -5.98 18.37
CA ALA A 471 13.69 -5.64 16.98
C ALA A 471 12.19 -5.77 16.69
N ILE A 472 11.56 -6.85 17.15
CA ILE A 472 10.12 -7.10 17.00
C ILE A 472 9.29 -6.08 17.78
N LEU A 473 9.66 -5.76 19.02
CA LEU A 473 8.97 -4.74 19.81
C LEU A 473 9.08 -3.35 19.16
N MET A 474 10.26 -2.95 18.67
CA MET A 474 10.45 -1.64 18.00
C MET A 474 9.62 -1.54 16.71
N LYS A 475 9.58 -2.62 15.92
CA LYS A 475 8.69 -2.73 14.74
C LYS A 475 7.22 -2.55 15.14
N GLN A 476 6.75 -3.22 16.21
CA GLN A 476 5.36 -3.09 16.69
C GLN A 476 5.06 -1.66 17.19
N GLN A 477 5.93 -1.11 18.03
CA GLN A 477 5.80 0.21 18.66
C GLN A 477 6.07 1.40 17.71
N ARG A 478 6.36 1.15 16.43
CA ARG A 478 6.65 2.18 15.41
C ARG A 478 7.84 3.07 15.80
N LYS A 479 8.83 2.50 16.50
CA LYS A 479 10.05 3.18 16.89
C LYS A 479 11.14 2.86 15.87
N THR A 480 11.70 3.89 15.26
CA THR A 480 12.83 3.77 14.33
C THR A 480 14.02 3.16 15.07
N LEU A 481 14.65 2.12 14.52
CA LEU A 481 15.85 1.49 15.09
C LEU A 481 16.89 1.24 13.99
N MET A 482 18.12 1.70 14.23
CA MET A 482 19.29 1.49 13.38
C MET A 482 20.42 0.79 14.15
N LEU A 483 21.06 -0.21 13.51
CA LEU A 483 22.35 -0.74 13.94
C LEU A 483 23.46 0.11 13.31
N ALA A 484 24.24 0.80 14.13
CA ALA A 484 25.34 1.66 13.70
C ALA A 484 26.67 0.91 13.51
N GLY A 485 26.86 -0.25 14.13
CA GLY A 485 28.11 -1.00 14.10
C GLY A 485 29.30 -0.11 14.48
N ASP A 486 30.34 -0.13 13.64
CA ASP A 486 31.58 0.65 13.83
C ASP A 486 31.34 2.18 13.88
N GLN A 487 30.24 2.69 13.29
CA GLN A 487 29.90 4.12 13.31
C GLN A 487 29.36 4.60 14.67
N PHE A 488 29.13 3.70 15.62
CA PHE A 488 28.57 4.02 16.94
C PHE A 488 29.39 5.08 17.69
N ALA A 489 30.72 4.99 17.67
CA ALA A 489 31.60 5.94 18.36
C ALA A 489 31.44 7.39 17.83
N THR A 490 31.20 7.54 16.52
CA THR A 490 30.93 8.83 15.87
C THR A 490 29.67 9.51 16.40
N LEU A 491 28.69 8.74 16.86
CA LEU A 491 27.42 9.23 17.42
C LEU A 491 27.53 9.57 18.90
N VAL A 492 28.29 8.79 19.68
CA VAL A 492 28.60 9.10 21.09
C VAL A 492 29.31 10.45 21.20
N ALA A 493 30.22 10.76 20.28
CA ALA A 493 30.91 12.06 20.21
C ALA A 493 29.99 13.26 19.87
N ARG A 494 28.71 13.02 19.54
CA ARG A 494 27.73 14.04 19.11
C ARG A 494 26.48 14.09 20.01
N VAL A 495 26.51 13.46 21.18
CA VAL A 495 25.42 13.48 22.16
C VAL A 495 25.03 14.94 22.50
N GLY A 496 23.72 15.19 22.60
CA GLY A 496 23.11 16.51 22.72
C GLY A 496 22.80 17.20 21.39
N GLN A 497 23.43 16.82 20.27
CA GLN A 497 23.15 17.42 18.97
C GLN A 497 21.74 17.07 18.48
N LYS A 498 20.95 18.07 18.02
CA LYS A 498 19.68 17.83 17.32
C LYS A 498 19.97 17.21 15.94
N THR A 499 19.36 16.07 15.67
CA THR A 499 19.56 15.25 14.47
C THR A 499 18.24 14.64 13.99
N THR A 500 18.20 14.21 12.72
CA THR A 500 17.15 13.34 12.20
C THR A 500 17.73 11.95 11.95
N LEU A 501 17.12 10.93 12.56
CA LEU A 501 17.31 9.51 12.24
C LEU A 501 16.22 9.10 11.25
N ALA A 502 16.59 8.40 10.17
CA ALA A 502 15.64 7.83 9.21
C ALA A 502 16.05 6.42 8.80
N CYS A 503 15.10 5.49 8.77
CA CYS A 503 15.22 4.11 8.29
C CYS A 503 14.04 3.84 7.35
N ALA A 504 14.30 3.70 6.05
CA ALA A 504 13.26 3.61 5.01
C ALA A 504 13.84 3.10 3.68
N ARG A 505 13.04 3.12 2.63
CA ARG A 505 13.54 3.10 1.24
C ARG A 505 13.82 4.54 0.76
N PHE A 506 14.89 4.69 -0.01
CA PHE A 506 15.35 5.94 -0.61
C PHE A 506 15.62 5.68 -2.09
N ASN A 507 14.81 6.27 -2.98
CA ASN A 507 14.75 5.90 -4.40
C ASN A 507 14.63 4.38 -4.60
N GLY A 508 13.77 3.70 -3.84
CA GLY A 508 13.56 2.27 -3.96
C GLY A 508 14.68 1.37 -3.42
N LYS A 509 15.67 1.91 -2.69
CA LYS A 509 16.71 1.11 -2.00
C LYS A 509 16.61 1.25 -0.48
N PRO A 510 16.71 0.16 0.31
CA PRO A 510 16.78 0.26 1.77
C PRO A 510 17.95 1.13 2.23
N GLY A 511 17.75 1.94 3.27
CA GLY A 511 18.78 2.77 3.87
C GLY A 511 18.43 3.19 5.29
N ALA A 512 19.46 3.31 6.13
CA ALA A 512 19.34 3.86 7.47
C ALA A 512 20.51 4.83 7.74
N PHE A 513 20.19 6.04 8.19
CA PHE A 513 21.18 7.08 8.42
C PHE A 513 20.74 8.12 9.45
N ILE A 514 21.70 8.91 9.90
CA ILE A 514 21.49 10.07 10.77
C ILE A 514 22.08 11.32 10.09
N VAL A 515 21.34 12.43 10.10
CA VAL A 515 21.80 13.75 9.62
C VAL A 515 21.70 14.81 10.71
N ALA A 516 22.51 15.87 10.62
CA ALA A 516 22.41 17.01 11.52
C ALA A 516 21.15 17.85 11.25
N GLY A 517 20.55 18.40 12.31
CA GLY A 517 19.41 19.31 12.20
C GLY A 517 18.06 18.59 12.08
N ASP A 518 17.16 19.16 11.29
CA ASP A 518 15.78 18.71 11.10
C ASP A 518 15.48 18.54 9.61
N MET A 519 15.33 17.29 9.17
CA MET A 519 15.05 16.95 7.78
C MET A 519 13.57 16.57 7.55
N THR A 520 12.73 16.65 8.59
CA THR A 520 11.34 16.15 8.58
C THR A 520 10.52 16.69 7.41
N GLY A 521 10.63 18.00 7.13
CA GLY A 521 9.90 18.63 6.02
C GLY A 521 10.30 18.10 4.63
N LYS A 522 11.59 17.79 4.41
CA LYS A 522 12.07 17.20 3.14
C LYS A 522 11.61 15.76 2.99
N LEU A 523 11.67 14.97 4.06
CA LEU A 523 11.15 13.60 4.06
C LEU A 523 9.66 13.58 3.73
N VAL A 524 8.86 14.44 4.36
CA VAL A 524 7.41 14.53 4.07
C VAL A 524 7.14 15.02 2.63
N SER A 525 7.91 15.96 2.08
CA SER A 525 7.69 16.45 0.70
C SER A 525 8.17 15.50 -0.40
N HIS A 526 9.07 14.56 -0.09
CA HIS A 526 9.56 13.53 -1.02
C HIS A 526 8.96 12.14 -0.76
N GLY A 527 8.24 11.95 0.34
CA GLY A 527 7.64 10.68 0.70
C GLY A 527 6.34 10.44 -0.06
N SER A 528 6.23 9.25 -0.66
CA SER A 528 4.90 8.66 -0.76
C SER A 528 4.52 8.24 0.65
N LEU A 529 3.72 9.05 1.34
CA LEU A 529 3.01 8.62 2.55
C LEU A 529 1.88 7.66 2.15
N SER A 530 2.23 6.54 1.49
CA SER A 530 1.44 5.33 1.47
C SER A 530 1.25 4.92 2.92
N SER A 531 0.14 5.36 3.50
CA SER A 531 -0.03 5.45 4.95
C SER A 531 0.35 4.13 5.62
N ALA A 532 1.37 4.17 6.48
CA ALA A 532 1.82 3.03 7.27
C ALA A 532 0.82 2.67 8.39
N GLY A 533 -0.48 2.69 8.08
CA GLY A 533 -1.47 1.90 8.79
C GLY A 533 -1.04 0.44 8.74
N SER A 534 -1.10 -0.25 9.88
CA SER A 534 -0.66 -1.64 10.00
C SER A 534 -1.54 -2.63 9.23
N ASP A 535 -2.75 -2.21 8.86
CA ASP A 535 -3.78 -3.05 8.24
C ASP A 535 -4.13 -2.57 6.82
N VAL A 536 -4.83 -3.40 6.06
CA VAL A 536 -5.48 -3.01 4.80
C VAL A 536 -6.70 -2.16 5.14
N PRO A 537 -6.91 -0.98 4.50
CA PRO A 537 -8.05 -0.12 4.82
C PRO A 537 -9.38 -0.84 4.55
N PRO A 538 -10.42 -0.63 5.38
CA PRO A 538 -11.76 -1.11 5.09
C PRO A 538 -12.30 -0.45 3.82
N ALA A 539 -13.10 -1.21 3.07
CA ALA A 539 -13.96 -0.69 2.01
C ALA A 539 -14.78 0.52 2.50
N LYS A 540 -14.72 1.64 1.77
CA LYS A 540 -15.47 2.87 2.07
C LYS A 540 -16.05 3.46 0.78
N ALA A 541 -17.31 3.93 0.86
CA ALA A 541 -18.02 4.60 -0.24
C ALA A 541 -18.11 3.78 -1.54
N ILE A 542 -18.23 2.45 -1.43
CA ILE A 542 -18.47 1.57 -2.57
C ILE A 542 -19.97 1.62 -2.95
N PRO A 543 -20.32 1.82 -4.24
CA PRO A 543 -21.70 1.76 -4.71
C PRO A 543 -22.43 0.48 -4.29
N SER A 544 -23.72 0.59 -3.99
CA SER A 544 -24.58 -0.57 -3.78
C SER A 544 -24.91 -1.27 -5.10
N ARG A 545 -25.47 -2.48 -5.04
CA ARG A 545 -25.98 -3.15 -6.27
C ARG A 545 -27.12 -2.37 -6.92
N ASP A 546 -27.91 -1.64 -6.14
CA ASP A 546 -29.02 -0.84 -6.65
C ASP A 546 -28.51 0.40 -7.40
N ASP A 547 -27.49 1.08 -6.86
CA ASP A 547 -26.80 2.23 -7.51
C ASP A 547 -26.17 1.85 -8.86
N LEU A 548 -25.73 0.60 -9.00
CA LEU A 548 -25.09 0.03 -10.18
C LEU A 548 -26.07 -0.64 -11.16
N SER A 549 -27.34 -0.78 -10.80
CA SER A 549 -28.35 -1.43 -11.64
C SER A 549 -28.70 -0.56 -12.85
N LEU A 550 -29.08 -1.20 -13.97
CA LEU A 550 -29.58 -0.51 -15.16
C LEU A 550 -31.09 -0.25 -15.01
N PRO A 551 -31.56 1.01 -14.89
CA PRO A 551 -32.98 1.32 -14.85
C PRO A 551 -33.64 1.00 -16.18
N LYS A 552 -34.87 0.46 -16.13
CA LYS A 552 -35.68 0.11 -17.33
C LYS A 552 -35.85 1.25 -18.33
N ASP A 553 -35.71 2.49 -17.87
CA ASP A 553 -36.03 3.69 -18.65
C ASP A 553 -34.77 4.48 -19.05
N ALA A 554 -33.59 4.10 -18.54
CA ALA A 554 -32.35 4.85 -18.71
C ALA A 554 -32.01 5.12 -20.19
N CYS A 555 -32.11 4.11 -21.07
CA CYS A 555 -31.78 4.27 -22.48
C CYS A 555 -32.99 4.42 -23.41
N ARG A 556 -34.11 5.00 -22.94
CA ARG A 556 -35.27 5.32 -23.81
C ARG A 556 -35.06 6.58 -24.65
N GLN A 557 -34.25 7.52 -24.17
CA GLN A 557 -33.88 8.75 -24.87
C GLN A 557 -32.35 8.90 -24.88
N VAL A 558 -31.85 9.69 -25.82
CA VAL A 558 -30.41 10.01 -25.92
C VAL A 558 -29.91 10.68 -24.64
N ALA A 559 -30.63 11.69 -24.14
CA ALA A 559 -30.22 12.45 -22.96
C ALA A 559 -30.18 11.58 -21.70
N SER A 560 -31.22 10.77 -21.45
CA SER A 560 -31.26 9.86 -20.30
C SER A 560 -30.19 8.77 -20.39
N GLY A 561 -29.92 8.27 -21.60
CA GLY A 561 -28.88 7.26 -21.84
C GLY A 561 -27.49 7.83 -21.63
N PHE A 562 -27.26 9.08 -22.07
CA PHE A 562 -26.00 9.79 -21.84
C PHE A 562 -25.72 9.99 -20.35
N GLN A 563 -26.72 10.50 -19.61
CA GLN A 563 -26.61 10.74 -18.17
C GLN A 563 -26.26 9.44 -17.44
N TRP A 564 -27.06 8.39 -17.63
CA TRP A 564 -26.86 7.13 -16.93
C TRP A 564 -25.53 6.45 -17.28
N LEU A 565 -25.10 6.45 -18.55
CA LEU A 565 -23.81 5.86 -18.95
C LEU A 565 -22.61 6.63 -18.39
N THR A 566 -22.74 7.95 -18.26
CA THR A 566 -21.68 8.81 -17.69
C THR A 566 -21.59 8.62 -16.17
N ASP A 567 -22.72 8.64 -15.48
CA ASP A 567 -22.82 8.38 -14.04
C ASP A 567 -22.30 6.97 -13.70
N GLN A 568 -22.71 5.94 -14.45
CA GLN A 568 -22.26 4.57 -14.19
C GLN A 568 -20.75 4.39 -14.43
N ASN A 569 -20.18 5.06 -15.43
CA ASN A 569 -18.73 5.08 -15.60
C ASN A 569 -18.03 5.69 -14.38
N ALA A 570 -18.54 6.81 -13.83
CA ALA A 570 -17.99 7.43 -12.62
C ALA A 570 -18.09 6.52 -11.38
N ARG A 571 -19.24 5.85 -11.18
CA ARG A 571 -19.47 4.88 -10.08
C ARG A 571 -18.51 3.70 -10.16
N LEU A 572 -18.23 3.18 -11.35
CA LEU A 572 -17.30 2.06 -11.54
C LEU A 572 -15.85 2.47 -11.29
N LEU A 573 -15.45 3.69 -11.65
CA LEU A 573 -14.10 4.19 -11.36
C LEU A 573 -13.83 4.35 -9.85
N ALA A 574 -14.87 4.50 -9.01
CA ALA A 574 -14.72 4.58 -7.55
C ALA A 574 -14.12 3.30 -6.93
N PHE A 575 -14.32 2.12 -7.53
CA PHE A 575 -13.72 0.86 -7.08
C PHE A 575 -12.20 0.82 -7.23
N PHE A 576 -11.64 1.65 -8.10
CA PHE A 576 -10.19 1.72 -8.35
C PHE A 576 -9.48 2.81 -7.53
N ALA A 577 -10.24 3.62 -6.78
CA ALA A 577 -9.68 4.57 -5.82
C ALA A 577 -9.26 3.87 -4.52
N THR A 578 -8.37 4.50 -3.73
CA THR A 578 -7.98 4.00 -2.41
C THR A 578 -9.19 3.87 -1.48
N GLY A 579 -9.41 2.70 -0.90
CA GLY A 579 -10.60 2.38 -0.12
C GLY A 579 -11.80 1.90 -0.97
N GLY A 580 -11.66 1.80 -2.29
CA GLY A 580 -12.65 1.26 -3.22
C GLY A 580 -12.86 -0.26 -3.12
N GLY A 581 -12.24 -0.92 -2.14
CA GLY A 581 -12.45 -2.34 -1.79
C GLY A 581 -11.52 -3.32 -2.49
N LEU A 582 -10.65 -2.83 -3.38
CA LEU A 582 -9.67 -3.65 -4.11
C LEU A 582 -8.24 -3.57 -3.52
N ASP A 583 -8.02 -2.73 -2.51
CA ASP A 583 -6.71 -2.46 -1.88
C ASP A 583 -6.01 -3.74 -1.36
N CYS A 584 -6.79 -4.74 -0.93
CA CYS A 584 -6.34 -6.08 -0.54
C CYS A 584 -5.49 -6.78 -1.60
N LEU A 585 -5.88 -6.67 -2.88
CA LEU A 585 -5.24 -7.39 -3.98
C LEU A 585 -3.90 -6.75 -4.40
N ALA A 586 -3.73 -5.46 -4.11
CA ALA A 586 -2.47 -4.76 -4.31
C ALA A 586 -1.42 -5.11 -3.24
N ASN A 587 -1.84 -5.56 -2.04
CA ASN A 587 -0.97 -5.85 -0.91
C ASN A 587 -1.32 -7.20 -0.25
N PRO A 588 -1.28 -8.34 -0.97
CA PRO A 588 -1.73 -9.63 -0.45
C PRO A 588 -0.89 -10.12 0.73
N VAL A 589 0.41 -9.81 0.77
CA VAL A 589 1.28 -10.09 1.93
C VAL A 589 0.75 -9.38 3.18
N LYS A 590 0.42 -8.09 3.07
CA LYS A 590 -0.17 -7.31 4.16
C LYS A 590 -1.54 -7.84 4.59
N LEU A 591 -2.37 -8.26 3.64
CA LEU A 591 -3.64 -8.94 3.92
C LEU A 591 -3.42 -10.20 4.75
N SER A 592 -2.47 -11.06 4.37
CA SER A 592 -2.21 -12.34 5.04
C SER A 592 -1.79 -12.24 6.51
N MET A 593 -1.15 -11.12 6.86
CA MET A 593 -0.67 -10.79 8.21
C MET A 593 -1.74 -10.11 9.08
N SER A 594 -2.89 -9.73 8.51
CA SER A 594 -3.94 -8.98 9.20
C SER A 594 -4.79 -9.88 10.12
N PRO A 595 -5.11 -9.46 11.36
CA PRO A 595 -6.11 -10.14 12.20
C PRO A 595 -7.53 -10.09 11.61
N GLN A 596 -7.77 -9.27 10.58
CA GLN A 596 -9.06 -9.19 9.89
C GLN A 596 -9.00 -9.80 8.47
N ARG A 597 -7.96 -10.58 8.14
CA ARG A 597 -7.70 -11.11 6.78
C ARG A 597 -8.93 -11.73 6.10
N SER A 598 -9.66 -12.59 6.81
CA SER A 598 -10.85 -13.28 6.29
C SER A 598 -12.01 -12.31 6.01
N LYS A 599 -12.21 -11.33 6.91
CA LYS A 599 -13.22 -10.27 6.75
C LYS A 599 -12.86 -9.32 5.59
N ARG A 600 -11.60 -8.89 5.52
CA ARG A 600 -11.07 -8.01 4.46
C ARG A 600 -11.13 -8.68 3.09
N LEU A 601 -10.81 -9.97 3.01
CA LEU A 601 -10.97 -10.75 1.79
C LEU A 601 -12.44 -10.83 1.37
N ALA A 602 -13.37 -11.09 2.29
CA ALA A 602 -14.81 -11.09 2.00
C ALA A 602 -15.33 -9.71 1.52
N GLU A 603 -14.90 -8.62 2.16
CA GLU A 603 -15.18 -7.24 1.72
C GLU A 603 -14.68 -7.01 0.27
N THR A 604 -13.49 -7.50 -0.07
CA THR A 604 -12.96 -7.45 -1.44
C THR A 604 -13.73 -8.35 -2.41
N CYS A 605 -14.11 -9.56 -2.03
CA CYS A 605 -14.90 -10.44 -2.90
C CYS A 605 -16.26 -9.83 -3.25
N ASP A 606 -16.96 -9.21 -2.29
CA ASP A 606 -18.18 -8.45 -2.56
C ASP A 606 -17.90 -7.25 -3.49
N SER A 607 -16.83 -6.49 -3.22
CA SER A 607 -16.41 -5.37 -4.07
C SER A 607 -16.15 -5.78 -5.52
N VAL A 608 -15.43 -6.88 -5.75
CA VAL A 608 -15.19 -7.45 -7.08
C VAL A 608 -16.51 -7.88 -7.74
N ASN A 609 -17.38 -8.56 -7.01
CA ASN A 609 -18.69 -8.99 -7.53
C ASN A 609 -19.58 -7.79 -7.92
N ARG A 610 -19.56 -6.70 -7.16
CA ARG A 610 -20.27 -5.45 -7.49
C ARG A 610 -19.68 -4.75 -8.71
N LEU A 611 -18.35 -4.64 -8.81
CA LEU A 611 -17.65 -4.09 -9.97
C LEU A 611 -17.99 -4.87 -11.24
N VAL A 612 -17.96 -6.21 -11.20
CA VAL A 612 -18.33 -7.08 -12.33
C VAL A 612 -19.82 -6.94 -12.70
N TYR A 613 -20.70 -6.80 -11.71
CA TYR A 613 -22.13 -6.56 -11.93
C TYR A 613 -22.36 -5.21 -12.62
N GLY A 614 -21.81 -4.12 -12.09
CA GLY A 614 -22.00 -2.79 -12.65
C GLY A 614 -21.33 -2.60 -14.02
N ALA A 615 -20.21 -3.28 -14.29
CA ALA A 615 -19.61 -3.33 -15.61
C ALA A 615 -20.47 -4.08 -16.63
N GLN A 616 -21.25 -5.10 -16.22
CA GLN A 616 -22.27 -5.70 -17.08
C GLN A 616 -23.40 -4.70 -17.35
N ALA A 617 -23.89 -4.01 -16.32
CA ALA A 617 -24.93 -3.00 -16.50
C ALA A 617 -24.46 -1.89 -17.48
N LEU A 618 -23.21 -1.44 -17.40
CA LEU A 618 -22.63 -0.47 -18.33
C LEU A 618 -22.63 -1.00 -19.78
N LEU A 619 -22.23 -2.25 -19.99
CA LEU A 619 -22.24 -2.92 -21.29
C LEU A 619 -23.66 -3.09 -21.85
N ASP A 620 -24.61 -3.48 -21.01
CA ASP A 620 -26.03 -3.64 -21.36
C ASP A 620 -26.67 -2.29 -21.70
N GLY A 621 -26.39 -1.25 -20.91
CA GLY A 621 -26.85 0.12 -21.16
C GLY A 621 -26.26 0.70 -22.45
N TYR A 622 -24.99 0.45 -22.73
CA TYR A 622 -24.37 0.84 -24.01
C TYR A 622 -25.04 0.11 -25.19
N GLY A 623 -25.35 -1.17 -25.03
CA GLY A 623 -26.13 -1.94 -25.99
C GLY A 623 -27.54 -1.35 -26.22
N ALA A 624 -28.25 -1.01 -25.15
CA ALA A 624 -29.58 -0.39 -25.22
C ALA A 624 -29.53 1.00 -25.89
N PHE A 625 -28.50 1.80 -25.60
CA PHE A 625 -28.26 3.09 -26.25
C PHE A 625 -28.03 2.95 -27.76
N LEU A 626 -27.22 1.98 -28.20
CA LEU A 626 -27.04 1.65 -29.62
C LEU A 626 -28.33 1.14 -30.29
N GLN A 627 -29.27 0.57 -29.53
CA GLN A 627 -30.55 0.03 -30.04
C GLN A 627 -31.68 1.07 -30.12
N LEU A 628 -31.42 2.35 -29.79
CA LEU A 628 -32.42 3.42 -29.91
C LEU A 628 -33.07 3.46 -31.32
N PRO A 629 -34.42 3.66 -31.43
CA PRO A 629 -35.13 3.49 -32.70
C PRO A 629 -34.62 4.38 -33.83
N VAL A 630 -34.12 3.77 -34.91
CA VAL A 630 -33.46 4.45 -36.02
C VAL A 630 -34.47 4.98 -37.05
N LYS A 631 -34.35 6.25 -37.41
CA LYS A 631 -35.07 6.94 -38.50
C LYS A 631 -34.21 7.17 -39.76
N LYS A 632 -32.88 7.13 -39.64
CA LYS A 632 -31.90 7.23 -40.75
C LYS A 632 -30.74 6.28 -40.50
N SER A 633 -30.34 5.48 -41.48
CA SER A 633 -29.20 4.57 -41.34
C SER A 633 -27.92 5.32 -41.04
N SER A 634 -27.02 4.68 -40.28
CA SER A 634 -25.70 5.19 -39.97
C SER A 634 -24.71 4.03 -39.91
N ASP A 635 -23.81 3.96 -40.88
CA ASP A 635 -22.83 2.88 -41.00
C ASP A 635 -21.94 2.77 -39.74
N ARG A 636 -21.72 3.88 -39.04
CA ARG A 636 -20.97 3.89 -37.77
C ARG A 636 -21.76 3.23 -36.62
N VAL A 637 -23.07 3.43 -36.54
CA VAL A 637 -23.90 2.77 -35.51
C VAL A 637 -23.98 1.27 -35.77
N GLU A 638 -24.16 0.84 -37.02
CA GLU A 638 -24.14 -0.60 -37.34
C GLU A 638 -22.76 -1.22 -37.10
N SER A 639 -21.66 -0.53 -37.46
CA SER A 639 -20.30 -0.97 -37.14
C SER A 639 -20.09 -1.19 -35.63
N LEU A 640 -20.60 -0.31 -34.77
CA LEU A 640 -20.49 -0.45 -33.31
C LEU A 640 -21.41 -1.57 -32.76
N ARG A 641 -22.59 -1.75 -33.35
CA ARG A 641 -23.47 -2.91 -33.03
C ARG A 641 -22.84 -4.24 -33.41
N HIS A 642 -22.08 -4.31 -34.50
CA HIS A 642 -21.33 -5.52 -34.88
C HIS A 642 -20.15 -5.82 -33.94
N GLU A 643 -19.59 -4.82 -33.27
CA GLU A 643 -18.51 -5.00 -32.28
C GLU A 643 -19.05 -5.42 -30.89
N LEU A 644 -20.28 -5.01 -30.53
CA LEU A 644 -20.89 -5.29 -29.23
C LEU A 644 -20.92 -6.79 -28.82
N PRO A 645 -21.18 -7.77 -29.72
CA PRO A 645 -21.05 -9.20 -29.42
C PRO A 645 -19.62 -9.62 -29.05
N GLN A 646 -18.59 -9.01 -29.66
CA GLN A 646 -17.20 -9.30 -29.35
C GLN A 646 -16.84 -8.84 -27.93
N LEU A 647 -17.27 -7.63 -27.55
CA LEU A 647 -17.12 -7.11 -26.18
C LEU A 647 -17.84 -7.97 -25.15
N ASN A 648 -19.08 -8.42 -25.45
CA ASN A 648 -19.81 -9.35 -24.58
C ASN A 648 -19.10 -10.70 -24.42
N ASN A 649 -18.70 -11.35 -25.51
CA ASN A 649 -17.96 -12.61 -25.45
C ASN A 649 -16.65 -12.46 -24.68
N ARG A 650 -15.94 -11.34 -24.86
CA ARG A 650 -14.68 -11.07 -24.16
C ARG A 650 -14.90 -10.85 -22.67
N PHE A 651 -15.95 -10.12 -22.29
CA PHE A 651 -16.29 -9.93 -20.89
C PHE A 651 -16.78 -11.21 -20.21
N MET A 652 -17.50 -12.09 -20.91
CA MET A 652 -17.88 -13.40 -20.37
C MET A 652 -16.67 -14.29 -20.05
N MET A 653 -15.66 -14.34 -20.92
CA MET A 653 -14.38 -15.02 -20.63
C MET A 653 -13.64 -14.39 -19.43
N LEU A 654 -13.68 -13.05 -19.32
CA LEU A 654 -13.08 -12.34 -18.21
C LEU A 654 -13.81 -12.63 -16.87
N LYS A 655 -15.15 -12.71 -16.88
CA LYS A 655 -15.94 -13.10 -15.70
C LYS A 655 -15.58 -14.49 -15.19
N GLN A 656 -15.41 -15.47 -16.08
CA GLN A 656 -14.96 -16.82 -15.72
C GLN A 656 -13.57 -16.76 -15.08
N THR A 657 -12.64 -16.01 -15.67
CA THR A 657 -11.28 -15.80 -15.15
C THR A 657 -11.29 -15.18 -13.75
N ILE A 658 -12.12 -14.15 -13.53
CA ILE A 658 -12.31 -13.47 -12.24
C ILE A 658 -12.93 -14.40 -11.20
N HIS A 659 -13.96 -15.16 -11.57
CA HIS A 659 -14.63 -16.09 -10.66
C HIS A 659 -13.66 -17.17 -10.15
N SER A 660 -12.95 -17.84 -11.05
CA SER A 660 -11.93 -18.81 -10.65
C SER A 660 -10.74 -18.16 -9.93
N GLY A 661 -10.44 -16.88 -10.20
CA GLY A 661 -9.45 -16.11 -9.43
C GLY A 661 -9.88 -15.88 -7.99
N LEU A 662 -11.16 -15.54 -7.75
CA LEU A 662 -11.74 -15.41 -6.41
C LEU A 662 -11.71 -16.74 -5.65
N GLU A 663 -12.02 -17.86 -6.32
CA GLU A 663 -11.92 -19.21 -5.73
C GLU A 663 -10.48 -19.54 -5.31
N ARG A 664 -9.49 -19.29 -6.19
CA ARG A 664 -8.07 -19.55 -5.90
C ARG A 664 -7.52 -18.74 -4.72
N ILE A 665 -8.09 -17.59 -4.39
CA ILE A 665 -7.67 -16.81 -3.21
C ILE A 665 -8.52 -17.08 -1.96
N THR A 666 -9.79 -17.44 -2.12
CA THR A 666 -10.71 -17.66 -0.99
C THR A 666 -10.53 -19.04 -0.36
N LEU A 667 -10.42 -20.10 -1.17
CA LEU A 667 -10.33 -21.48 -0.67
C LEU A 667 -9.06 -21.72 0.20
N PRO A 668 -7.85 -21.22 -0.16
CA PRO A 668 -6.68 -21.37 0.69
C PRO A 668 -6.80 -20.59 2.01
N MET A 669 -7.41 -19.40 1.97
CA MET A 669 -7.64 -18.60 3.18
C MET A 669 -8.57 -19.33 4.14
N GLN A 670 -9.69 -19.86 3.64
CA GLN A 670 -10.62 -20.69 4.43
C GLN A 670 -9.92 -21.92 5.03
N ALA A 671 -9.12 -22.65 4.24
CA ALA A 671 -8.37 -23.80 4.74
C ALA A 671 -7.39 -23.41 5.87
N ALA A 672 -6.68 -22.30 5.73
CA ALA A 672 -5.72 -21.83 6.74
C ALA A 672 -6.37 -21.37 8.06
N GLU A 673 -7.60 -20.81 7.98
CA GLU A 673 -8.44 -20.43 9.13
C GLU A 673 -9.04 -21.67 9.82
N GLU A 674 -9.49 -22.66 9.05
CA GLU A 674 -10.01 -23.95 9.53
C GLU A 674 -8.91 -24.93 10.03
N GLU A 675 -7.68 -24.44 10.22
CA GLU A 675 -6.49 -25.20 10.65
C GLU A 675 -6.10 -26.37 9.72
N LYS A 676 -6.58 -26.38 8.47
CA LYS A 676 -6.29 -27.40 7.45
C LYS A 676 -5.06 -27.02 6.62
N ALA A 677 -4.47 -28.02 5.97
CA ALA A 677 -3.38 -27.78 5.01
C ALA A 677 -3.90 -26.99 3.79
N SER A 678 -3.25 -25.87 3.47
CA SER A 678 -3.55 -25.13 2.25
C SER A 678 -3.25 -25.98 1.00
N PRO A 679 -4.12 -25.96 -0.03
CA PRO A 679 -3.87 -26.66 -1.29
C PRO A 679 -2.75 -26.01 -2.13
N VAL A 680 -2.36 -24.77 -1.82
CA VAL A 680 -1.35 -23.99 -2.56
C VAL A 680 -0.30 -23.38 -1.61
N SER A 681 0.90 -23.12 -2.12
CA SER A 681 1.91 -22.37 -1.36
C SER A 681 1.48 -20.90 -1.17
N PHE A 682 2.01 -20.26 -0.13
CA PHE A 682 1.74 -18.84 0.12
C PHE A 682 2.13 -17.94 -1.06
N ARG A 683 3.25 -18.22 -1.71
CA ARG A 683 3.72 -17.44 -2.89
C ARG A 683 2.81 -17.62 -4.09
N GLN A 684 2.27 -18.82 -4.31
CA GLN A 684 1.26 -19.04 -5.35
C GLN A 684 -0.02 -18.26 -5.04
N TRP A 685 -0.48 -18.24 -3.79
CA TRP A 685 -1.63 -17.44 -3.37
C TRP A 685 -1.42 -15.92 -3.56
N VAL A 686 -0.22 -15.41 -3.25
CA VAL A 686 0.18 -14.02 -3.56
C VAL A 686 0.15 -13.75 -5.07
N ALA A 687 0.67 -14.67 -5.90
CA ALA A 687 0.62 -14.55 -7.35
C ALA A 687 -0.81 -14.56 -7.89
N ASP A 688 -1.69 -15.41 -7.34
CA ASP A 688 -3.11 -15.46 -7.68
C ASP A 688 -3.85 -14.15 -7.31
N CYS A 689 -3.53 -13.53 -6.17
CA CYS A 689 -4.03 -12.20 -5.83
C CYS A 689 -3.64 -11.14 -6.87
N HIS A 690 -2.37 -11.11 -7.29
CA HIS A 690 -1.90 -10.16 -8.32
C HIS A 690 -2.43 -10.48 -9.73
N GLN A 691 -2.68 -11.76 -10.05
CA GLN A 691 -3.33 -12.16 -11.30
C GLN A 691 -4.79 -11.70 -11.34
N LEU A 692 -5.52 -11.84 -10.21
CA LEU A 692 -6.87 -11.30 -10.06
C LEU A 692 -6.85 -9.76 -10.16
N GLN A 693 -5.91 -9.09 -9.47
CA GLN A 693 -5.75 -7.64 -9.58
C GLN A 693 -5.55 -7.20 -11.04
N SER A 694 -4.67 -7.88 -11.78
CA SER A 694 -4.40 -7.60 -13.19
C SER A 694 -5.66 -7.76 -14.06
N SER A 695 -6.47 -8.78 -13.78
CA SER A 695 -7.76 -9.03 -14.44
C SER A 695 -8.84 -7.98 -14.12
N LEU A 696 -8.61 -7.12 -13.11
CA LEU A 696 -9.51 -6.04 -12.73
C LEU A 696 -8.99 -4.67 -13.17
N GLN A 697 -7.71 -4.40 -13.01
CA GLN A 697 -7.12 -3.04 -12.99
C GLN A 697 -6.09 -2.72 -14.08
N ALA A 698 -5.61 -3.69 -14.87
CA ALA A 698 -4.64 -3.40 -15.94
C ALA A 698 -5.19 -2.40 -16.97
N LEU A 699 -4.32 -1.62 -17.62
CA LEU A 699 -4.70 -0.54 -18.56
C LEU A 699 -3.75 -0.48 -19.78
N ASN A 700 -4.08 -1.16 -20.88
CA ASN A 700 -3.46 -0.91 -22.19
C ASN A 700 -4.29 -1.40 -23.42
N PRO A 701 -5.56 -0.96 -23.63
CA PRO A 701 -6.41 -1.52 -24.68
C PRO A 701 -6.31 -0.75 -26.01
N MET A 702 -5.98 -1.44 -27.13
CA MET A 702 -6.06 -0.85 -28.48
C MET A 702 -7.32 -1.31 -29.26
N SER A 703 -7.99 -2.39 -28.85
CA SER A 703 -9.21 -2.92 -29.52
C SER A 703 -10.06 -3.80 -28.59
N ALA A 704 -11.30 -4.12 -28.99
CA ALA A 704 -12.21 -4.98 -28.22
C ALA A 704 -11.65 -6.40 -27.95
N GLU A 705 -10.92 -6.98 -28.92
CA GLU A 705 -10.27 -8.29 -28.79
C GLU A 705 -9.14 -8.28 -27.73
N GLN A 706 -8.56 -7.11 -27.46
CA GLN A 706 -7.42 -6.96 -26.55
C GLN A 706 -7.80 -6.70 -25.10
N VAL A 707 -9.08 -6.44 -24.79
CA VAL A 707 -9.57 -6.21 -23.42
C VAL A 707 -9.21 -7.40 -22.52
N ARG A 708 -8.36 -7.18 -21.52
CA ARG A 708 -7.85 -8.16 -20.56
C ARG A 708 -8.30 -7.87 -19.13
N SER A 709 -8.77 -6.65 -18.85
CA SER A 709 -9.25 -6.26 -17.53
C SER A 709 -10.65 -5.63 -17.55
N VAL A 710 -11.29 -5.54 -16.38
CA VAL A 710 -12.58 -4.84 -16.23
C VAL A 710 -12.40 -3.34 -16.45
N HIS A 711 -11.29 -2.76 -15.98
CA HIS A 711 -10.95 -1.37 -16.20
C HIS A 711 -10.79 -1.04 -17.71
N GLU A 712 -10.14 -1.93 -18.47
CA GLU A 712 -10.03 -1.81 -19.93
C GLU A 712 -11.38 -1.90 -20.63
N LEU A 713 -12.29 -2.76 -20.16
CA LEU A 713 -13.65 -2.84 -20.70
C LEU A 713 -14.41 -1.53 -20.46
N ILE A 714 -14.35 -1.00 -19.24
CA ILE A 714 -15.02 0.27 -18.86
C ILE A 714 -14.50 1.41 -19.74
N PHE A 715 -13.17 1.54 -19.87
CA PHE A 715 -12.53 2.53 -20.73
C PHE A 715 -12.92 2.36 -22.21
N ALA A 716 -12.85 1.13 -22.73
CA ALA A 716 -13.19 0.80 -24.11
C ALA A 716 -14.67 1.08 -24.45
N LEU A 717 -15.58 0.87 -23.49
CA LEU A 717 -17.00 1.21 -23.61
C LEU A 717 -17.22 2.71 -23.56
N HIS A 718 -16.58 3.43 -22.62
CA HIS A 718 -16.71 4.88 -22.50
C HIS A 718 -16.25 5.60 -23.77
N GLN A 719 -15.10 5.21 -24.34
CA GLN A 719 -14.63 5.77 -25.61
C GLN A 719 -15.64 5.53 -26.75
N ARG A 720 -16.12 4.29 -26.90
CA ARG A 720 -17.11 3.93 -27.94
C ARG A 720 -18.46 4.60 -27.74
N PHE A 721 -18.84 4.91 -26.51
CA PHE A 721 -20.03 5.67 -26.17
C PHE A 721 -19.90 7.14 -26.61
N VAL A 722 -18.78 7.80 -26.30
CA VAL A 722 -18.50 9.17 -26.76
C VAL A 722 -18.49 9.24 -28.30
N GLU A 723 -17.90 8.24 -28.98
CA GLU A 723 -17.93 8.14 -30.44
C GLU A 723 -19.33 7.81 -31.01
N ALA A 724 -20.15 7.04 -30.30
CA ALA A 724 -21.52 6.68 -30.70
C ALA A 724 -22.52 7.83 -30.53
N LEU A 725 -22.23 8.79 -29.65
CA LEU A 725 -23.18 9.79 -29.18
C LEU A 725 -23.82 10.58 -30.33
N ALA A 726 -23.01 11.29 -31.10
CA ALA A 726 -23.48 12.07 -32.25
C ALA A 726 -24.22 11.22 -33.32
N PRO A 727 -23.68 10.09 -33.82
CA PRO A 727 -24.39 9.30 -34.84
C PRO A 727 -25.67 8.65 -34.31
N VAL A 728 -25.76 8.22 -33.04
CA VAL A 728 -27.01 7.71 -32.44
C VAL A 728 -28.07 8.80 -32.29
N SER A 729 -27.69 10.03 -31.90
CA SER A 729 -28.62 11.17 -31.82
C SER A 729 -29.26 11.50 -33.17
N LEU A 730 -28.46 11.50 -34.23
CA LEU A 730 -28.92 11.79 -35.59
C LEU A 730 -29.70 10.62 -36.19
N ALA A 731 -29.22 9.38 -36.00
CA ALA A 731 -29.90 8.18 -36.48
C ALA A 731 -31.28 8.03 -35.85
N SER A 732 -31.44 8.26 -34.54
CA SER A 732 -32.72 8.20 -33.84
C SER A 732 -33.66 9.38 -34.15
N GLY A 733 -33.14 10.44 -34.76
CA GLY A 733 -33.85 11.71 -34.98
C GLY A 733 -34.38 12.31 -33.68
N GLN A 734 -33.69 12.05 -32.56
CA GLN A 734 -33.81 12.78 -31.30
C GLN A 734 -32.88 14.00 -31.29
N GLY A 735 -31.83 14.03 -32.12
CA GLY A 735 -30.98 15.20 -32.30
C GLY A 735 -31.15 15.94 -33.64
N ARG A 736 -30.61 17.16 -33.71
CA ARG A 736 -30.52 18.02 -34.90
C ARG A 736 -29.05 18.30 -35.23
N LEU A 737 -28.66 18.10 -36.49
CA LEU A 737 -27.36 18.53 -37.00
C LEU A 737 -27.49 19.91 -37.65
N SER A 738 -26.66 20.87 -37.22
CA SER A 738 -26.38 22.11 -37.93
C SER A 738 -24.87 22.24 -38.11
N ARG A 739 -24.42 22.63 -39.30
CA ARG A 739 -22.98 22.79 -39.60
C ARG A 739 -22.67 24.25 -39.84
N GLU A 740 -21.78 24.81 -39.02
CA GLU A 740 -21.34 26.20 -39.12
C GLU A 740 -19.81 26.17 -39.35
N GLY A 741 -19.39 26.51 -40.58
CA GLY A 741 -18.01 26.40 -41.02
C GLY A 741 -17.45 24.97 -40.99
N PHE A 742 -16.45 24.74 -40.14
CA PHE A 742 -15.77 23.45 -39.98
C PHE A 742 -16.22 22.65 -38.76
N VAL A 743 -17.24 23.14 -38.03
CA VAL A 743 -17.73 22.53 -36.80
C VAL A 743 -19.15 22.01 -36.99
N ASP A 744 -19.34 20.75 -36.61
CA ASP A 744 -20.65 20.08 -36.62
C ASP A 744 -21.31 20.22 -35.25
N TYR A 745 -22.45 20.91 -35.18
CA TYR A 745 -23.23 21.10 -33.96
C TYR A 745 -24.37 20.07 -33.92
N VAL A 746 -24.43 19.27 -32.87
CA VAL A 746 -25.41 18.21 -32.64
C VAL A 746 -26.20 18.54 -31.39
N ASP A 747 -27.34 19.19 -31.58
CA ASP A 747 -28.31 19.45 -30.50
C ASP A 747 -29.08 18.16 -30.20
N CYS A 748 -28.99 17.68 -28.96
CA CYS A 748 -29.60 16.45 -28.45
C CYS A 748 -30.65 16.72 -27.35
N ALA A 749 -31.06 17.98 -27.15
CA ALA A 749 -32.00 18.40 -26.12
C ALA A 749 -33.38 17.76 -26.29
N ALA A 750 -34.08 17.55 -25.18
CA ALA A 750 -35.43 16.96 -25.22
C ALA A 750 -36.42 17.89 -25.94
N ARG A 751 -37.24 17.34 -26.85
CA ARG A 751 -38.25 18.10 -27.62
C ARG A 751 -39.30 18.71 -26.68
N GLY A 752 -39.10 19.96 -26.25
CA GLY A 752 -40.08 20.71 -25.47
C GLY A 752 -39.60 22.06 -24.92
N ASN A 753 -38.36 22.17 -24.47
CA ASN A 753 -37.85 23.36 -23.76
C ASN A 753 -36.91 24.23 -24.64
N LEU A 754 -37.38 24.65 -25.82
CA LEU A 754 -36.63 25.58 -26.67
C LEU A 754 -36.79 27.05 -26.25
N ASP A 755 -37.73 27.36 -25.36
CA ASP A 755 -37.97 28.71 -24.85
C ASP A 755 -37.36 28.90 -23.44
N GLU A 756 -36.82 30.11 -23.23
CA GLU A 756 -36.29 30.71 -21.98
C GLU A 756 -34.97 30.23 -21.35
N LYS A 757 -34.52 28.97 -21.47
CA LYS A 757 -33.15 28.60 -20.98
C LYS A 757 -32.06 28.88 -22.02
N ALA A 758 -31.51 30.10 -22.02
CA ALA A 758 -30.46 30.60 -22.93
C ALA A 758 -29.38 29.54 -23.28
N ALA A 759 -29.51 28.93 -24.47
CA ALA A 759 -28.77 27.73 -24.85
C ALA A 759 -27.25 27.90 -24.77
N ILE A 760 -26.56 26.85 -24.31
CA ILE A 760 -25.10 26.71 -24.41
C ILE A 760 -24.81 25.84 -25.65
N PRO A 761 -23.86 26.22 -26.53
CA PRO A 761 -23.05 27.44 -26.50
C PRO A 761 -23.88 28.70 -26.76
N SER A 762 -23.59 29.78 -26.01
CA SER A 762 -24.18 31.09 -26.29
C SER A 762 -23.80 31.54 -27.72
N PRO A 763 -24.55 32.47 -28.36
CA PRO A 763 -24.21 32.98 -29.70
C PRO A 763 -22.77 33.50 -29.80
N TYR A 764 -22.26 34.06 -28.70
CA TYR A 764 -20.88 34.50 -28.58
C TYR A 764 -19.87 33.33 -28.44
N CYS A 765 -20.21 32.27 -27.69
CA CYS A 765 -19.40 31.05 -27.62
C CYS A 765 -19.28 30.36 -28.99
N LYS A 766 -20.36 30.33 -29.79
CA LYS A 766 -20.31 29.85 -31.19
C LYS A 766 -19.30 30.66 -32.01
N THR A 767 -19.42 31.99 -31.98
CA THR A 767 -18.47 32.91 -32.65
C THR A 767 -17.01 32.65 -32.25
N LEU A 768 -16.74 32.37 -30.96
CA LEU A 768 -15.39 32.02 -30.48
C LEU A 768 -14.88 30.70 -31.06
N ILE A 769 -15.71 29.64 -31.05
CA ILE A 769 -15.37 28.32 -31.60
C ILE A 769 -15.14 28.41 -33.12
N GLU A 770 -16.02 29.09 -33.86
CA GLU A 770 -15.86 29.32 -35.31
C GLU A 770 -14.57 30.08 -35.64
N ALA A 771 -14.21 31.07 -34.81
CA ALA A 771 -12.99 31.85 -34.98
C ALA A 771 -11.70 31.02 -34.82
N LEU A 772 -11.76 29.81 -34.24
CA LEU A 772 -10.63 28.86 -34.23
C LEU A 772 -10.33 28.30 -35.62
N ARG A 773 -11.33 28.24 -36.52
CA ARG A 773 -11.24 27.62 -37.87
C ARG A 773 -10.72 26.18 -37.85
N CYS A 774 -10.96 25.44 -36.77
CA CYS A 774 -10.61 24.03 -36.62
C CYS A 774 -11.78 23.11 -36.99
N ARG A 775 -11.48 21.84 -37.26
CA ARG A 775 -12.52 20.80 -37.26
C ARG A 775 -12.94 20.53 -35.82
N GLY A 776 -14.22 20.25 -35.61
CA GLY A 776 -14.72 19.90 -34.30
C GLY A 776 -16.18 19.46 -34.30
N THR A 777 -16.63 19.00 -33.15
CA THR A 777 -18.03 18.63 -32.91
C THR A 777 -18.46 19.24 -31.59
N VAL A 778 -19.61 19.92 -31.59
CA VAL A 778 -20.24 20.46 -30.39
C VAL A 778 -21.53 19.69 -30.16
N ILE A 779 -21.64 19.00 -29.03
CA ILE A 779 -22.83 18.24 -28.65
C ILE A 779 -23.49 18.99 -27.49
N THR A 780 -24.74 19.40 -27.68
CA THR A 780 -25.53 20.12 -26.67
C THR A 780 -26.63 19.21 -26.12
N MET A 781 -26.84 19.27 -24.81
CA MET A 781 -27.91 18.58 -24.07
C MET A 781 -28.50 19.51 -23.00
N ASP A 782 -29.57 19.08 -22.35
CA ASP A 782 -30.31 19.87 -21.35
C ASP A 782 -29.41 20.34 -20.17
N GLU A 783 -28.42 19.53 -19.77
CA GLU A 783 -27.54 19.77 -18.62
C GLU A 783 -26.03 19.65 -18.93
N ALA A 784 -25.66 19.34 -20.18
CA ALA A 784 -24.27 19.12 -20.59
C ALA A 784 -23.97 19.72 -21.97
N VAL A 785 -22.77 20.25 -22.15
CA VAL A 785 -22.23 20.60 -23.48
C VAL A 785 -20.82 20.05 -23.61
N ILE A 786 -20.60 19.28 -24.67
CA ILE A 786 -19.31 18.65 -24.99
C ILE A 786 -18.78 19.29 -26.27
N VAL A 787 -17.57 19.84 -26.21
CA VAL A 787 -16.91 20.54 -27.31
C VAL A 787 -15.61 19.81 -27.63
N ASN A 788 -15.59 19.05 -28.73
CA ASN A 788 -14.40 18.36 -29.23
C ASN A 788 -13.77 19.17 -30.38
N LEU A 789 -12.50 19.56 -30.25
CA LEU A 789 -11.79 20.44 -31.17
C LEU A 789 -10.44 19.84 -31.60
N GLN A 790 -10.22 19.71 -32.91
CA GLN A 790 -8.94 19.32 -33.49
C GLN A 790 -8.10 20.56 -33.82
N LEU A 791 -7.34 21.02 -32.85
CA LEU A 791 -6.38 22.11 -32.98
C LEU A 791 -5.04 21.57 -33.54
N GLY A 792 -5.06 21.20 -34.82
CA GLY A 792 -3.93 20.64 -35.59
C GLY A 792 -3.40 19.34 -35.02
N SER A 793 -2.27 19.34 -34.30
CA SER A 793 -1.79 18.13 -33.61
C SER A 793 -2.46 17.89 -32.26
N HIS A 794 -3.18 18.88 -31.73
CA HIS A 794 -3.87 18.80 -30.45
C HIS A 794 -5.32 18.37 -30.64
N VAL A 795 -5.79 17.53 -29.72
CA VAL A 795 -7.20 17.22 -29.52
C VAL A 795 -7.60 17.82 -28.17
N SER A 796 -8.65 18.64 -28.16
CA SER A 796 -9.19 19.23 -26.92
C SER A 796 -10.66 18.86 -26.79
N LEU A 797 -10.97 18.10 -25.75
CA LEU A 797 -12.33 17.77 -25.33
C LEU A 797 -12.68 18.64 -24.13
N ILE A 798 -13.71 19.48 -24.25
CA ILE A 798 -14.15 20.38 -23.19
C ILE A 798 -15.58 20.00 -22.79
N GLU A 799 -15.80 19.74 -21.51
CA GLU A 799 -17.10 19.38 -20.95
C GLU A 799 -17.59 20.49 -20.01
N LEU A 800 -18.81 20.99 -20.26
CA LEU A 800 -19.52 21.91 -19.38
C LEU A 800 -20.72 21.17 -18.80
N LEU A 801 -20.73 20.93 -17.49
CA LEU A 801 -21.75 20.15 -16.80
C LEU A 801 -22.49 21.05 -15.80
N GLU A 802 -23.82 21.17 -15.92
CA GLU A 802 -24.67 21.94 -14.99
C GLU A 802 -24.78 21.27 -13.61
N HIS A 803 -24.86 19.94 -13.58
CA HIS A 803 -25.07 19.14 -12.38
C HIS A 803 -24.14 17.91 -12.37
N ALA A 804 -22.95 18.04 -11.78
CA ALA A 804 -22.03 16.91 -11.58
C ALA A 804 -22.34 16.16 -10.25
N GLU A 805 -22.17 14.83 -10.25
CA GLU A 805 -22.44 13.95 -9.10
C GLU A 805 -21.70 14.38 -7.81
N GLY A 806 -22.25 13.97 -6.66
CA GLY A 806 -21.61 14.14 -5.35
C GLY A 806 -21.68 15.56 -4.75
N GLY A 807 -22.65 16.38 -5.17
CA GLY A 807 -22.77 17.76 -4.68
C GLY A 807 -21.70 18.70 -5.24
N LYS A 808 -20.98 18.28 -6.28
CA LYS A 808 -19.95 19.09 -6.96
C LYS A 808 -20.51 20.27 -7.77
N GLY A 809 -21.83 20.43 -7.90
CA GLY A 809 -22.43 21.55 -8.61
C GLY A 809 -22.02 21.60 -10.09
N ARG A 810 -21.79 22.80 -10.63
CA ARG A 810 -21.33 22.96 -12.01
C ARG A 810 -19.84 22.63 -12.13
N THR A 811 -19.48 21.93 -13.20
CA THR A 811 -18.11 21.50 -13.48
C THR A 811 -17.71 21.85 -14.91
N LEU A 812 -16.51 22.41 -15.06
CA LEU A 812 -15.82 22.59 -16.34
C LEU A 812 -14.63 21.63 -16.37
N ARG A 813 -14.57 20.74 -17.36
CA ARG A 813 -13.42 19.85 -17.59
C ARG A 813 -12.81 20.12 -18.97
N LEU A 814 -11.47 20.08 -19.05
CA LEU A 814 -10.72 20.00 -20.31
C LEU A 814 -9.84 18.74 -20.27
N THR A 815 -9.99 17.88 -21.26
CA THR A 815 -9.00 16.84 -21.60
C THR A 815 -8.23 17.30 -22.83
N PHE A 816 -6.90 17.40 -22.71
CA PHE A 816 -5.99 17.87 -23.75
C PHE A 816 -5.00 16.76 -24.12
N SER A 817 -4.97 16.37 -25.40
CA SER A 817 -4.02 15.40 -25.97
C SER A 817 -3.20 16.05 -27.08
N ASP A 818 -1.91 15.70 -27.18
CA ASP A 818 -1.00 16.19 -28.23
C ASP A 818 -0.49 15.03 -29.12
N GLN A 819 -1.35 14.04 -29.41
CA GLN A 819 -1.09 12.92 -30.35
C GLN A 819 0.35 12.37 -30.29
N PHE A 820 0.68 11.70 -29.19
CA PHE A 820 2.03 11.19 -28.93
C PHE A 820 2.44 9.98 -29.79
N TYR A 821 1.47 9.31 -30.43
CA TYR A 821 1.62 8.06 -31.18
C TYR A 821 2.49 8.11 -32.46
N ARG A 822 2.90 9.29 -32.94
CA ARG A 822 3.91 9.38 -34.02
C ARG A 822 5.31 9.24 -33.42
N ALA A 823 5.71 7.98 -33.23
CA ALA A 823 7.08 7.59 -32.91
C ALA A 823 8.10 8.26 -33.87
N ASP A 824 9.29 8.53 -33.32
CA ASP A 824 10.50 9.13 -33.92
C ASP A 824 10.78 10.62 -33.67
N ASN A 825 9.81 11.46 -33.28
CA ASN A 825 10.10 12.89 -33.02
C ASN A 825 9.50 13.50 -31.74
N ALA A 826 8.78 12.73 -30.92
CA ALA A 826 8.20 13.24 -29.66
C ALA A 826 9.26 13.87 -28.73
N LYS A 827 10.46 13.28 -28.65
CA LYS A 827 11.59 13.70 -27.80
C LYS A 827 12.09 15.14 -28.05
N ASN A 828 11.85 15.70 -29.24
CA ASN A 828 12.32 17.05 -29.65
C ASN A 828 11.18 18.02 -29.98
N SER A 829 9.93 17.68 -29.67
CA SER A 829 8.73 18.36 -30.22
C SER A 829 8.10 19.43 -29.33
N GLY A 830 8.65 19.69 -28.14
CA GLY A 830 8.14 20.69 -27.18
C GLY A 830 6.76 20.38 -26.57
N LYS A 831 6.14 19.24 -26.91
CA LYS A 831 4.76 18.86 -26.51
C LYS A 831 4.55 18.79 -24.99
N PHE A 832 5.43 18.09 -24.27
CA PHE A 832 5.33 18.01 -22.80
C PHE A 832 5.48 19.38 -22.12
N ARG A 833 6.41 20.22 -22.63
CA ARG A 833 6.62 21.60 -22.13
C ARG A 833 5.40 22.49 -22.40
N ARG A 834 4.73 22.31 -23.54
CA ARG A 834 3.46 22.97 -23.88
C ARG A 834 2.34 22.55 -22.92
N MET A 835 2.20 21.26 -22.59
CA MET A 835 1.20 20.78 -21.63
C MET A 835 1.46 21.32 -20.23
N TRP A 836 2.71 21.29 -19.76
CA TRP A 836 3.12 21.91 -18.50
C TRP A 836 2.83 23.42 -18.49
N PHE A 837 3.20 24.14 -19.55
CA PHE A 837 2.90 25.57 -19.67
C PHE A 837 1.39 25.85 -19.63
N LEU A 838 0.57 25.09 -20.36
CA LEU A 838 -0.89 25.20 -20.33
C LEU A 838 -1.43 25.02 -18.91
N ALA A 839 -0.97 23.99 -18.20
CA ALA A 839 -1.38 23.72 -16.83
C ALA A 839 -1.07 24.87 -15.87
N GLN A 840 0.20 25.32 -15.84
CA GLN A 840 0.61 26.42 -14.97
C GLN A 840 -0.07 27.73 -15.35
N PHE A 841 -0.28 27.99 -16.64
CA PHE A 841 -0.95 29.21 -17.11
C PHE A 841 -2.42 29.24 -16.72
N LEU A 842 -3.13 28.12 -16.84
CA LEU A 842 -4.51 28.00 -16.35
C LEU A 842 -4.60 28.11 -14.81
N ARG A 843 -3.59 27.61 -14.08
CA ARG A 843 -3.49 27.74 -12.62
C ARG A 843 -3.33 29.21 -12.19
N GLU A 844 -2.44 29.96 -12.85
CA GLU A 844 -2.21 31.39 -12.58
C GLU A 844 -3.38 32.30 -13.01
N ILE A 845 -4.03 32.01 -14.15
CA ILE A 845 -5.19 32.80 -14.63
C ILE A 845 -6.38 32.75 -13.67
N LYS A 846 -6.50 31.68 -12.86
CA LYS A 846 -7.67 31.35 -12.04
C LYS A 846 -8.96 31.47 -12.85
N LEU A 847 -9.30 30.39 -13.55
CA LEU A 847 -10.48 30.33 -14.44
C LEU A 847 -11.77 30.84 -13.74
N ASP A 848 -11.97 30.48 -12.47
CA ASP A 848 -12.96 31.06 -11.56
C ASP A 848 -12.33 31.31 -10.17
N GLU A 849 -12.69 32.43 -9.53
CA GLU A 849 -12.31 32.80 -8.16
C GLU A 849 -13.24 32.15 -7.09
N ASN A 850 -14.40 31.64 -7.50
CA ASN A 850 -15.47 31.11 -6.63
C ASN A 850 -15.60 29.57 -6.66
N ALA A 851 -14.82 28.90 -7.50
CA ALA A 851 -14.80 27.45 -7.67
C ALA A 851 -13.83 26.76 -6.70
N ASP A 852 -13.81 25.42 -6.75
CA ASP A 852 -12.71 24.65 -6.14
C ASP A 852 -11.35 25.00 -6.77
N PRO A 853 -10.23 24.76 -6.04
CA PRO A 853 -8.91 24.74 -6.63
C PRO A 853 -8.89 23.83 -7.87
N MET A 854 -8.40 24.37 -8.99
CA MET A 854 -8.29 23.67 -10.26
C MET A 854 -7.46 22.39 -10.07
N LYS A 855 -8.07 21.24 -10.38
CA LYS A 855 -7.39 19.94 -10.33
C LYS A 855 -6.71 19.66 -11.66
N LEU A 856 -5.45 19.25 -11.59
CA LEU A 856 -4.62 18.84 -12.71
C LEU A 856 -4.29 17.35 -12.55
N SER A 857 -4.35 16.59 -13.64
CA SER A 857 -3.87 15.21 -13.67
C SER A 857 -3.39 14.82 -15.08
N CYS A 858 -2.58 13.77 -15.17
CA CYS A 858 -2.09 13.23 -16.44
C CYS A 858 -2.44 11.75 -16.57
N ASN A 859 -2.89 11.35 -17.75
CA ASN A 859 -3.02 9.96 -18.15
C ASN A 859 -1.88 9.62 -19.12
N ALA A 860 -0.84 8.97 -18.59
CA ALA A 860 0.35 8.60 -19.36
C ALA A 860 0.08 7.61 -20.49
N VAL A 861 -0.93 6.73 -20.32
CA VAL A 861 -1.30 5.68 -21.29
C VAL A 861 -2.09 6.28 -22.45
N ALA A 862 -3.09 7.12 -22.15
CA ALA A 862 -3.87 7.81 -23.20
C ALA A 862 -3.08 8.96 -23.87
N GLY A 863 -2.06 9.50 -23.19
CA GLY A 863 -1.27 10.62 -23.66
C GLY A 863 -1.96 11.97 -23.43
N GLU A 864 -2.62 12.13 -22.28
CA GLU A 864 -3.57 13.21 -22.00
C GLU A 864 -3.26 13.97 -20.70
N MET A 865 -3.67 15.24 -20.66
CA MET A 865 -3.76 16.04 -19.44
C MET A 865 -5.21 16.44 -19.21
N ILE A 866 -5.68 16.27 -17.98
CA ILE A 866 -7.04 16.59 -17.56
C ILE A 866 -6.99 17.77 -16.59
N VAL A 867 -7.81 18.78 -16.85
CA VAL A 867 -8.06 19.96 -16.02
C VAL A 867 -9.51 19.89 -15.57
N GLU A 868 -9.78 19.88 -14.26
CA GLU A 868 -11.14 19.89 -13.70
C GLU A 868 -11.34 21.07 -12.72
N CYS A 869 -12.33 21.92 -13.00
CA CYS A 869 -12.82 22.96 -12.11
C CYS A 869 -14.25 22.62 -11.66
N SER A 870 -14.41 22.21 -10.40
CA SER A 870 -15.70 21.84 -9.79
C SER A 870 -16.28 22.95 -8.89
N ARG A 871 -17.54 22.79 -8.47
CA ARG A 871 -18.27 23.68 -7.53
C ARG A 871 -18.40 25.13 -8.01
N ILE A 872 -18.44 25.34 -9.33
CA ILE A 872 -18.71 26.63 -9.95
C ILE A 872 -20.15 27.07 -9.60
N LYS A 873 -20.29 28.17 -8.86
CA LYS A 873 -21.60 28.57 -8.28
C LYS A 873 -22.62 29.00 -9.33
N LEU A 874 -22.21 29.77 -10.34
CA LEU A 874 -23.10 30.40 -11.32
C LEU A 874 -22.81 29.92 -12.75
N ARG A 875 -23.87 29.68 -13.54
CA ARG A 875 -23.79 29.30 -14.97
C ARG A 875 -22.98 30.32 -15.79
N GLN A 876 -23.16 31.62 -15.51
CA GLN A 876 -22.40 32.70 -16.15
C GLN A 876 -20.89 32.59 -15.90
N THR A 877 -20.47 32.18 -14.70
CA THR A 877 -19.05 32.01 -14.38
C THR A 877 -18.44 30.82 -15.08
N MET A 878 -19.17 29.70 -15.21
CA MET A 878 -18.75 28.55 -16.01
C MET A 878 -18.57 28.92 -17.50
N LEU A 879 -19.48 29.73 -18.05
CA LEU A 879 -19.39 30.25 -19.42
C LEU A 879 -18.21 31.20 -19.61
N TYR A 880 -17.92 32.05 -18.63
CA TYR A 880 -16.77 32.96 -18.66
C TYR A 880 -15.43 32.20 -18.54
N ALA A 881 -15.38 31.16 -17.69
CA ALA A 881 -14.24 30.24 -17.62
C ALA A 881 -14.02 29.49 -18.94
N PHE A 882 -15.09 29.05 -19.61
CA PHE A 882 -15.04 28.46 -20.94
C PHE A 882 -14.54 29.43 -22.02
N GLU A 883 -14.99 30.68 -22.02
CA GLU A 883 -14.45 31.73 -22.90
C GLU A 883 -12.94 31.90 -22.73
N LYS A 884 -12.46 32.07 -21.48
CA LYS A 884 -11.03 32.15 -21.18
C LYS A 884 -10.28 30.95 -21.75
N LEU A 885 -10.79 29.74 -21.51
CA LEU A 885 -10.19 28.49 -21.95
C LEU A 885 -10.03 28.41 -23.49
N ILE A 886 -11.08 28.76 -24.25
CA ILE A 886 -11.04 28.80 -25.71
C ILE A 886 -10.02 29.82 -26.23
N ILE A 887 -9.90 30.98 -25.57
CA ILE A 887 -8.89 32.01 -25.90
C ILE A 887 -7.46 31.47 -25.68
N VAL A 888 -7.21 30.77 -24.56
CA VAL A 888 -5.93 30.14 -24.25
C VAL A 888 -5.59 29.05 -25.28
N LEU A 889 -6.49 28.10 -25.51
CA LEU A 889 -6.28 27.01 -26.47
C LEU A 889 -5.99 27.54 -27.89
N ARG A 890 -6.68 28.62 -28.31
CA ARG A 890 -6.42 29.29 -29.59
C ARG A 890 -5.02 29.86 -29.70
N ALA A 891 -4.51 30.51 -28.64
CA ALA A 891 -3.15 31.04 -28.64
C ALA A 891 -2.11 29.92 -28.68
N MET A 892 -2.37 28.84 -27.94
CA MET A 892 -1.42 27.74 -27.81
C MET A 892 -1.29 26.84 -29.05
N TYR A 893 -2.32 26.82 -29.90
CA TYR A 893 -2.39 26.02 -31.10
C TYR A 893 -1.17 26.14 -32.03
N ASN A 894 -0.65 27.35 -32.27
CA ASN A 894 0.47 27.58 -33.21
C ASN A 894 1.84 27.74 -32.54
N LEU A 895 1.94 27.64 -31.21
CA LEU A 895 3.22 27.78 -30.50
C LEU A 895 4.14 26.59 -30.80
N ASP A 896 5.44 26.81 -30.82
CA ASP A 896 6.43 25.73 -30.86
C ASP A 896 7.43 25.95 -29.71
N PHE A 897 7.25 25.22 -28.60
CA PHE A 897 8.10 25.29 -27.40
C PHE A 897 9.47 24.60 -27.60
N ARG A 898 9.99 24.64 -28.84
CA ARG A 898 11.32 24.16 -29.21
C ARG A 898 12.38 25.21 -28.90
N LEU A 899 12.79 25.22 -27.64
CA LEU A 899 14.08 25.76 -27.22
C LEU A 899 15.20 24.97 -27.95
N ARG A 900 15.63 25.46 -29.12
CA ARG A 900 16.62 24.76 -29.93
C ARG A 900 18.00 24.84 -29.28
N SER A 901 18.55 23.68 -28.92
CA SER A 901 19.99 23.42 -28.77
C SER A 901 20.78 24.41 -27.89
N ARG A 902 20.29 24.68 -26.66
CA ARG A 902 21.10 25.25 -25.57
C ARG A 902 20.71 24.66 -24.21
N PRO A 903 21.66 24.48 -23.27
CA PRO A 903 21.39 23.95 -21.95
C PRO A 903 20.81 25.05 -21.06
N ILE A 904 19.48 25.12 -20.99
CA ILE A 904 18.88 25.44 -19.69
C ILE A 904 19.08 24.15 -18.88
N TYR A 905 19.78 24.24 -17.74
CA TYR A 905 20.26 23.10 -16.95
C TYR A 905 19.12 22.19 -16.45
N GLU A 906 18.64 21.32 -17.32
CA GLU A 906 17.65 20.28 -17.05
C GLU A 906 18.12 18.97 -17.71
N GLY A 907 18.93 18.20 -17.01
CA GLY A 907 19.47 16.91 -17.48
C GLY A 907 18.43 15.77 -17.59
N GLY A 908 17.15 16.08 -17.85
CA GLY A 908 16.05 15.14 -17.89
C GLY A 908 15.36 15.06 -19.25
N GLN A 909 15.14 13.85 -19.76
CA GLN A 909 14.19 13.63 -20.84
C GLN A 909 12.78 13.91 -20.33
N TRP A 910 12.00 14.72 -21.04
CA TRP A 910 10.61 14.99 -20.67
C TRP A 910 9.72 13.83 -21.10
N ASP A 911 9.07 13.18 -20.13
CA ASP A 911 8.03 12.17 -20.30
C ASP A 911 6.81 12.47 -19.41
N PHE A 912 5.83 11.56 -19.36
CA PHE A 912 4.62 11.73 -18.53
C PHE A 912 4.87 11.63 -17.02
N ASN A 913 5.88 10.87 -16.57
CA ASN A 913 6.22 10.78 -15.15
C ASN A 913 6.86 12.09 -14.68
N VAL A 914 7.79 12.63 -15.48
CA VAL A 914 8.41 13.95 -15.24
C VAL A 914 7.36 15.07 -15.32
N LEU A 915 6.42 15.00 -16.27
CA LEU A 915 5.32 15.95 -16.36
C LEU A 915 4.46 15.92 -15.08
N ALA A 916 4.00 14.74 -14.65
CA ALA A 916 3.20 14.60 -13.43
C ALA A 916 3.94 15.13 -12.19
N GLN A 917 5.19 14.72 -11.97
CA GLN A 917 6.03 15.20 -10.85
C GLN A 917 6.26 16.73 -10.84
N ARG A 918 6.15 17.40 -12.00
CA ARG A 918 6.31 18.86 -12.13
C ARG A 918 5.00 19.64 -12.06
N LEU A 919 3.84 19.01 -12.27
CA LEU A 919 2.54 19.68 -12.15
C LEU A 919 2.22 20.02 -10.69
N ASP A 920 2.59 19.12 -9.77
CA ASP A 920 2.39 19.29 -8.32
C ASP A 920 3.36 20.29 -7.67
N ARG A 921 4.34 20.82 -8.43
CA ARG A 921 5.29 21.82 -7.95
C ARG A 921 4.81 23.25 -8.25
N ASP A 922 5.16 24.18 -7.37
CA ASP A 922 5.12 25.60 -7.70
C ASP A 922 6.27 26.00 -8.63
N VAL A 923 6.09 27.10 -9.37
CA VAL A 923 7.06 27.67 -10.32
C VAL A 923 8.19 28.37 -9.54
N ALA A 924 8.86 27.59 -8.69
CA ALA A 924 9.83 28.06 -7.71
C ALA A 924 11.26 28.09 -8.26
N THR A 925 11.61 27.20 -9.20
CA THR A 925 12.95 27.19 -9.80
C THR A 925 13.09 28.32 -10.83
N GLU A 926 14.31 28.83 -10.98
CA GLU A 926 14.64 29.86 -11.98
C GLU A 926 14.42 29.33 -13.42
N ALA A 927 14.67 28.04 -13.66
CA ALA A 927 14.45 27.38 -14.94
C ALA A 927 12.95 27.27 -15.30
N ASP A 928 12.10 26.81 -14.38
CA ASP A 928 10.65 26.73 -14.59
C ASP A 928 10.07 28.14 -14.80
N ARG A 929 10.53 29.15 -14.03
CA ARG A 929 10.12 30.55 -14.18
C ARG A 929 10.49 31.11 -15.55
N PHE A 930 11.73 30.90 -16.00
CA PHE A 930 12.19 31.34 -17.31
C PHE A 930 11.46 30.62 -18.45
N ALA A 931 11.21 29.31 -18.34
CA ALA A 931 10.45 28.55 -19.33
C ALA A 931 9.00 29.06 -19.44
N PHE A 932 8.39 29.43 -18.32
CA PHE A 932 7.06 30.04 -18.28
C PHE A 932 7.05 31.45 -18.88
N GLN A 933 7.99 32.32 -18.50
CA GLN A 933 8.18 33.65 -19.10
C GLN A 933 8.40 33.56 -20.62
N HIS A 934 9.20 32.59 -21.08
CA HIS A 934 9.42 32.35 -22.51
C HIS A 934 8.13 31.92 -23.23
N GLY A 935 7.28 31.10 -22.61
CA GLY A 935 5.97 30.73 -23.14
C GLY A 935 5.05 31.94 -23.34
N LEU A 936 4.99 32.83 -22.34
CA LEU A 936 4.25 34.10 -22.43
C LEU A 936 4.82 35.00 -23.55
N PHE A 937 6.13 35.09 -23.68
CA PHE A 937 6.79 35.81 -24.76
C PHE A 937 6.42 35.26 -26.15
N LEU A 938 6.44 33.93 -26.33
CA LEU A 938 6.02 33.27 -27.58
C LEU A 938 4.55 33.56 -27.92
N MET A 939 3.65 33.54 -26.93
CA MET A 939 2.24 33.90 -27.10
C MET A 939 2.06 35.34 -27.58
N SER A 940 2.73 36.30 -26.93
CA SER A 940 2.67 37.71 -27.32
C SER A 940 3.29 37.95 -28.71
N TYR A 941 4.38 37.25 -29.05
CA TYR A 941 5.06 37.37 -30.33
C TYR A 941 4.23 36.86 -31.53
N GLN A 942 3.47 35.76 -31.37
CA GLN A 942 2.65 35.21 -32.45
C GLN A 942 1.34 35.96 -32.72
N GLY A 943 0.95 36.94 -31.88
CA GLY A 943 -0.36 37.61 -31.91
C GLY A 943 -0.67 38.51 -33.14
N ASN A 944 0.09 38.41 -34.22
CA ASN A 944 0.17 39.41 -35.31
C ASN A 944 -1.02 39.42 -36.30
N SER A 945 -2.26 39.49 -35.81
CA SER A 945 -3.46 39.54 -36.65
C SER A 945 -4.66 40.29 -36.03
N GLY A 946 -4.48 41.58 -35.74
CA GLY A 946 -5.58 42.54 -35.57
C GLY A 946 -5.71 43.19 -34.18
N TRP A 947 -5.82 44.52 -34.18
CA TRP A 947 -5.85 45.42 -33.01
C TRP A 947 -6.92 45.07 -31.95
N HIS A 948 -8.05 44.49 -32.37
CA HIS A 948 -9.13 44.08 -31.47
C HIS A 948 -8.78 42.88 -30.57
N LYS A 949 -7.73 42.10 -30.90
CA LYS A 949 -7.33 40.93 -30.09
C LYS A 949 -6.55 41.32 -28.84
N THR A 950 -5.77 42.39 -28.90
CA THR A 950 -4.92 42.86 -27.80
C THR A 950 -5.69 43.32 -26.55
N ALA A 951 -6.94 43.75 -26.68
CA ALA A 951 -7.73 44.22 -25.54
C ALA A 951 -8.09 43.09 -24.56
N ALA A 952 -8.58 41.95 -25.05
CA ALA A 952 -8.88 40.79 -24.23
C ALA A 952 -7.64 40.23 -23.52
N TRP A 953 -6.50 40.16 -24.22
CA TRP A 953 -5.22 39.75 -23.62
C TRP A 953 -4.74 40.70 -22.53
N ARG A 954 -4.81 42.03 -22.76
CA ARG A 954 -4.49 43.03 -21.73
C ARG A 954 -5.36 42.85 -20.48
N GLN A 955 -6.67 42.64 -20.66
CA GLN A 955 -7.62 42.49 -19.55
C GLN A 955 -7.46 41.16 -18.79
N LEU A 956 -7.07 40.08 -19.49
CA LEU A 956 -6.76 38.78 -18.87
C LEU A 956 -5.48 38.85 -18.04
N LEU A 957 -4.44 39.52 -18.57
CA LEU A 957 -3.15 39.67 -17.91
C LEU A 957 -3.19 40.71 -16.77
N SER A 958 -3.92 41.82 -16.92
CA SER A 958 -3.87 42.95 -15.96
C SER A 958 -4.48 42.67 -14.59
N LYS A 959 -5.18 41.55 -14.39
CA LYS A 959 -5.95 41.30 -13.16
C LYS A 959 -5.23 40.44 -12.12
N HIS A 960 -4.17 39.70 -12.47
CA HIS A 960 -3.57 38.70 -11.57
C HIS A 960 -2.04 38.71 -11.54
N HIS A 961 -1.49 38.72 -10.31
CA HIS A 961 -0.09 38.63 -9.93
C HIS A 961 0.84 39.76 -10.42
N GLN A 962 0.83 40.88 -9.68
CA GLN A 962 1.52 42.15 -9.98
C GLN A 962 2.93 42.01 -10.58
N GLN A 963 3.81 41.19 -9.98
CA GLN A 963 5.20 41.01 -10.44
C GLN A 963 5.29 40.43 -11.87
N PHE A 964 4.40 39.50 -12.23
CA PHE A 964 4.34 38.93 -13.58
C PHE A 964 3.58 39.82 -14.56
N VAL A 965 2.59 40.58 -14.10
CA VAL A 965 1.94 41.63 -14.92
C VAL A 965 2.97 42.69 -15.28
N ASP A 966 3.75 43.19 -14.32
CA ASP A 966 4.75 44.21 -14.59
C ASP A 966 5.81 43.70 -15.57
N TYR A 967 6.16 42.41 -15.55
CA TYR A 967 7.02 41.79 -16.56
C TYR A 967 6.33 41.67 -17.93
N ALA A 968 5.14 41.08 -18.01
CA ALA A 968 4.41 40.86 -19.26
C ALA A 968 3.93 42.16 -19.91
N HIS A 969 3.64 43.20 -19.14
CA HIS A 969 3.28 44.54 -19.60
C HIS A 969 4.52 45.31 -20.09
N ARG A 970 5.66 45.21 -19.37
CA ARG A 970 6.99 45.65 -19.85
C ARG A 970 7.52 44.85 -21.04
N LEU A 971 7.03 43.64 -21.31
CA LEU A 971 7.29 42.95 -22.57
C LEU A 971 6.32 43.42 -23.67
N CYS A 972 5.01 43.40 -23.43
CA CYS A 972 4.01 43.65 -24.47
C CYS A 972 4.06 45.08 -25.04
N ILE A 973 4.26 46.11 -24.20
CA ILE A 973 4.34 47.50 -24.68
C ILE A 973 5.51 47.68 -25.65
N TYR A 974 6.68 47.12 -25.31
CA TYR A 974 7.91 47.26 -26.08
C TYR A 974 8.08 46.21 -27.20
N LEU A 975 7.28 45.15 -27.23
CA LEU A 975 7.24 44.16 -28.33
C LEU A 975 6.20 44.50 -29.41
N LEU A 976 5.10 45.18 -29.07
CA LEU A 976 4.06 45.55 -30.04
C LEU A 976 4.56 46.55 -31.10
N SER A 977 5.46 47.45 -30.71
CA SER A 977 6.20 48.35 -31.62
C SER A 977 7.16 47.58 -32.54
N LEU A 978 7.85 46.57 -31.99
CA LEU A 978 8.86 45.74 -32.64
C LEU A 978 8.31 44.81 -33.75
N VAL A 979 7.02 44.47 -33.70
CA VAL A 979 6.37 43.44 -34.56
C VAL A 979 5.56 44.03 -35.72
N SER A 980 5.38 45.35 -35.79
CA SER A 980 4.37 45.97 -36.66
C SER A 980 4.82 46.42 -38.07
N ARG A 981 6.13 46.48 -38.36
CA ARG A 981 6.67 46.85 -39.69
C ARG A 981 8.01 46.19 -40.01
N GLU A 982 8.37 46.16 -41.30
CA GLU A 982 9.68 45.70 -41.80
C GLU A 982 10.87 46.61 -41.38
N GLU A 983 10.60 47.75 -40.73
CA GLU A 983 11.56 48.71 -40.12
C GLU A 983 12.25 48.15 -38.84
N SER A 984 12.24 46.82 -38.66
CA SER A 984 12.24 46.14 -37.36
C SER A 984 13.52 46.16 -36.51
N GLU A 985 14.72 46.40 -37.06
CA GLU A 985 15.96 46.39 -36.24
C GLU A 985 16.26 47.74 -35.59
N GLN A 986 15.89 48.85 -36.21
CA GLN A 986 16.20 50.19 -35.70
C GLN A 986 15.28 50.58 -34.54
N THR A 987 13.96 50.37 -34.69
CA THR A 987 13.00 50.58 -33.59
C THR A 987 13.29 49.66 -32.41
N ALA A 988 13.74 48.41 -32.66
CA ALA A 988 14.20 47.51 -31.61
C ALA A 988 15.41 48.09 -30.85
N GLN A 989 16.36 48.67 -31.56
CA GLN A 989 17.54 49.31 -30.98
C GLN A 989 17.16 50.55 -30.15
N GLU A 990 16.30 51.43 -30.66
CA GLU A 990 15.79 52.61 -29.94
C GLU A 990 15.07 52.22 -28.64
N ILE A 991 14.22 51.20 -28.70
CA ILE A 991 13.55 50.61 -27.54
C ILE A 991 14.55 50.02 -26.54
N LEU A 992 15.50 49.22 -27.02
CA LEU A 992 16.49 48.59 -26.17
C LEU A 992 17.42 49.61 -25.51
N MET A 993 17.63 50.76 -26.15
CA MET A 993 18.42 51.89 -25.65
C MET A 993 17.61 52.89 -24.80
N SER A 994 16.30 52.69 -24.61
CA SER A 994 15.48 53.56 -23.78
C SER A 994 15.86 53.47 -22.29
N ASP A 995 15.99 54.63 -21.64
CA ASP A 995 16.21 54.77 -20.20
C ASP A 995 15.01 54.27 -19.35
N GLU A 996 13.82 54.12 -19.96
CA GLU A 996 12.63 53.59 -19.29
C GLU A 996 12.73 52.09 -18.96
N MET A 997 13.65 51.37 -19.61
CA MET A 997 13.80 49.92 -19.44
C MET A 997 14.99 49.57 -18.53
N SER A 998 14.72 48.82 -17.46
CA SER A 998 15.77 48.35 -16.55
C SER A 998 16.72 47.36 -17.23
N GLU A 999 17.95 47.27 -16.71
CA GLU A 999 18.97 46.39 -17.29
C GLU A 999 18.58 44.90 -17.25
N ASP A 1000 17.89 44.47 -16.20
CA ASP A 1000 17.40 43.08 -16.08
C ASP A 1000 16.33 42.77 -17.13
N THR A 1001 15.33 43.66 -17.32
CA THR A 1001 14.30 43.48 -18.35
C THR A 1001 14.92 43.50 -19.76
N ARG A 1002 15.90 44.38 -20.01
CA ARG A 1002 16.70 44.43 -21.25
C ARG A 1002 17.40 43.09 -21.50
N ARG A 1003 18.01 42.51 -20.46
CA ARG A 1003 18.74 41.23 -20.51
C ARG A 1003 17.80 40.04 -20.77
N GLU A 1004 16.68 39.93 -20.05
CA GLU A 1004 15.69 38.87 -20.23
C GLU A 1004 15.06 38.90 -21.62
N LEU A 1005 14.68 40.08 -22.13
CA LEU A 1005 14.08 40.25 -23.45
C LEU A 1005 15.08 39.88 -24.57
N LEU A 1006 16.36 40.25 -24.42
CA LEU A 1006 17.43 39.82 -25.33
C LEU A 1006 17.71 38.30 -25.24
N HIS A 1007 17.57 37.69 -24.06
CA HIS A 1007 17.74 36.24 -23.90
C HIS A 1007 16.61 35.46 -24.60
N HIS A 1008 15.35 35.91 -24.49
CA HIS A 1008 14.23 35.33 -25.24
C HIS A 1008 14.35 35.58 -26.77
N LEU A 1009 14.84 36.75 -27.20
CA LEU A 1009 15.14 37.01 -28.62
C LEU A 1009 16.30 36.17 -29.16
N LEU A 1010 17.31 35.84 -28.34
CA LEU A 1010 18.40 34.93 -28.73
C LEU A 1010 17.87 33.52 -29.07
N LEU A 1011 16.87 33.04 -28.34
CA LEU A 1011 16.22 31.74 -28.58
C LEU A 1011 15.38 31.73 -29.87
N LEU A 1012 14.71 32.84 -30.22
CA LEU A 1012 13.88 32.95 -31.43
C LEU A 1012 14.64 33.33 -32.70
N LYS A 1013 15.52 34.33 -32.61
CA LYS A 1013 16.18 34.99 -33.75
C LYS A 1013 17.64 35.31 -33.39
N PRO A 1014 18.50 34.29 -33.20
CA PRO A 1014 19.86 34.48 -32.68
C PRO A 1014 20.72 35.48 -33.48
N LYS A 1015 20.56 35.51 -34.82
CA LYS A 1015 21.27 36.47 -35.70
C LYS A 1015 20.81 37.93 -35.55
N ILE A 1016 19.57 38.17 -35.13
CA ILE A 1016 19.02 39.52 -34.88
C ILE A 1016 19.44 39.94 -33.47
N ALA A 1017 19.16 39.10 -32.47
CA ALA A 1017 19.53 39.36 -31.08
C ALA A 1017 21.04 39.60 -30.90
N THR A 1018 21.92 38.83 -31.55
CA THR A 1018 23.38 39.05 -31.52
C THR A 1018 23.80 40.39 -32.12
N ARG A 1019 23.07 40.91 -33.11
CA ARG A 1019 23.32 42.26 -33.68
C ARG A 1019 22.83 43.35 -32.74
N LEU A 1020 21.61 43.22 -32.20
CA LEU A 1020 21.07 44.14 -31.21
C LEU A 1020 21.95 44.22 -29.95
N ILE A 1021 22.44 43.10 -29.41
CA ILE A 1021 23.37 43.08 -28.27
C ILE A 1021 24.64 43.89 -28.58
N LYS A 1022 25.24 43.70 -29.76
CA LYS A 1022 26.45 44.45 -30.19
C LYS A 1022 26.19 45.95 -30.41
N GLN A 1023 24.96 46.32 -30.81
CA GLN A 1023 24.57 47.72 -31.01
C GLN A 1023 24.26 48.41 -29.68
N VAL A 1024 23.56 47.73 -28.77
CA VAL A 1024 23.10 48.27 -27.48
C VAL A 1024 24.24 48.38 -26.47
N TYR A 1025 25.13 47.39 -26.41
CA TYR A 1025 26.24 47.35 -25.46
C TYR A 1025 27.61 47.61 -26.10
N GLY A 1026 27.66 47.99 -27.38
CA GLY A 1026 28.90 48.29 -28.11
C GLY A 1026 29.80 47.09 -28.43
N SER A 1027 30.91 47.32 -29.12
CA SER A 1027 31.84 46.28 -29.60
C SER A 1027 32.78 45.71 -28.52
N GLY A 1028 33.01 46.45 -27.43
CA GLY A 1028 33.89 46.03 -26.32
C GLY A 1028 33.23 45.11 -25.28
N SER A 1029 31.91 44.94 -25.33
CA SER A 1029 31.13 44.22 -24.32
C SER A 1029 31.11 42.69 -24.51
N GLN A 1030 32.27 42.11 -24.86
CA GLN A 1030 32.46 40.65 -24.80
C GLN A 1030 32.05 40.06 -23.45
N TYR A 1031 32.15 40.83 -22.36
CA TYR A 1031 31.72 40.40 -21.03
C TYR A 1031 30.19 40.28 -20.86
N LEU A 1032 29.39 41.12 -21.53
CA LEU A 1032 27.92 41.08 -21.52
C LEU A 1032 27.36 40.10 -22.55
N LEU A 1033 28.02 39.97 -23.70
CA LEU A 1033 27.88 38.76 -24.53
C LEU A 1033 28.18 37.52 -23.68
N SER A 1034 29.27 37.52 -22.89
CA SER A 1034 29.58 36.39 -22.00
C SER A 1034 28.58 36.23 -20.86
N SER A 1035 27.93 37.26 -20.32
CA SER A 1035 26.96 37.08 -19.22
C SER A 1035 25.62 36.57 -19.74
N CYS A 1036 25.15 37.07 -20.88
CA CYS A 1036 24.02 36.50 -21.62
C CYS A 1036 24.32 35.10 -22.21
N LEU A 1037 25.60 34.70 -22.32
CA LEU A 1037 26.03 33.37 -22.76
C LEU A 1037 26.50 32.45 -21.60
N LYS A 1038 26.75 32.96 -20.39
CA LYS A 1038 27.15 32.18 -19.20
C LYS A 1038 25.99 31.50 -18.50
N VAL A 1039 24.76 31.76 -18.96
CA VAL A 1039 23.57 30.95 -18.68
C VAL A 1039 23.43 29.83 -19.74
N THR A 1040 24.44 29.62 -20.60
CA THR A 1040 24.39 28.66 -21.71
C THR A 1040 25.61 27.73 -21.84
N ASP A 1041 26.46 27.70 -20.83
CA ASP A 1041 27.34 26.55 -20.50
C ASP A 1041 26.72 25.81 -19.30
#